data_AF-A0A969QWJ4-F1
#
_entry.id   AF-A0A969QWJ4-F1
#
_cell.length_a   1.000
_cell.length_b   1.000
_cell.length_c   1.000
_cell.angle_alpha   90.00
_cell.angle_beta   90.00
_cell.angle_gamma   90.00
#
_symmetry.space_group_name_H-M   'P 1'
#
loop_
_entity.id
_entity.type
_entity.pdbx_description
1 polymer ?
#
loop_
_entity_poly.entity_id
_entity_poly.type
_entity_poly.pdbx_seq_one_letter_code
_entity_poly.pdbx_strand_id
1 'polypeptide(L)'
;MLNVSRFTTTATEVLVVIDSGVADFQLLAKSVMNGAEVLILDPDRDGIQQITEAQRQYQANTIHIVSHGAPGCLQFGNTQLNLNNLNAYAATLQTWFVNSTQPQLLLYGCNVAAGDAGEEFITKFQHLTGAEIAASTTLVGSAIQGGNWSLDFKTGEIAPDLAFSTTLIETYAHTFVIESVQVGGEAYARGSFVQVGLRANGTFGASAAGLPTGWQPTRSGTGLMGFIADSGKDGWATFDGDFFTPGTPEEGFTLEVGGTSYSNNTDGSLAEVVGSITGVTNGVTVLGSPAAEINWSGSVAGVKVDRTFTVAEDGLFILMKTTLTNISGSNITTPIYWMHNVDPDNNQSINGNFATTNTIVSQPNGSTDLAQVTATQPDGSTLSLAAIDPQARVTYGGFNNRDASNVWDGVGFTSAVSSSANADQAVSLSHKINSLTAGGSTTFFYAYNLAADSSFLASVLTAFAKPSTPDLTALSDTGISDTDNITSNNTPTFVGTVAPNVTVTVFVDGTFLGTTNSDTSGNWTFTTGMLVDDTYDITITTTDGAGKVSPASSPLSVTIDIVDPPAAPTGLDLVALSDDGTSSTDDITSDTTPTITGTAEPNSRVELFDNGTSIGDTMSDGSGFWTFTPSALLAPGTHPITAAVIDTAGNVSATSAPLSITIVGASTVPSNLDLVTLSDTGVSSTDDLTRDDTPTIVGKADPGVEVSLFDNGIFLGTATTDGNGDWTFTPGTLLSEGEHPITVKAKDAAGNLGAASSTLNVIIDTTPPAAPASLDLATASDDGTSSTDNITSINTPTITGTAAPDSTVELFDGTTSLGEATNNGSGVWTFTPTNPLLVGTYSVTAKATDAAGNTGAASAPLPLTITAPPGVPFNLDLVDASDTGDSNTDELTQDSTPTIIGKADPNTTVVVFDGMTNLGEATTDALGNWTFTPLSPIADGVHPFTARQKDGAGNLGTAAIPLNITIDSTAPSAPAAAPNLIDTSDTGASNTDNVTSDNTPTFDGVAPLGATMVELFAGTTSLGKAAVDSSGNWSFTPTTALADNTYSITVKAIDEAGNISPASPPLSITIDALPPKVTFTPLQTNDSTPALTGKIDDPNAVVEVKIGGVTYQATNKGDGTWFIPDNTIAPLPEGGFDILVTAKDKQGNSGIDNGGSGAGGAGGTTKAITVDKTAPTGAILTVTPTQAGVNTVAIQFTEPVTNFDVSDLQLSRSQDGVETPVSLAGQNSRVQTGAKPGH
;
A
#
# COMPACT_ATOMS: atom_id res chain seq x y z
N MET A 1 37.51 -15.51 24.04
CA MET A 1 36.89 -15.64 22.70
C MET A 1 37.56 -16.77 21.94
N LEU A 2 36.80 -17.67 21.33
CA LEU A 2 37.31 -18.67 20.38
C LEU A 2 36.23 -18.88 19.30
N ASN A 3 36.17 -17.97 18.34
CA ASN A 3 35.18 -17.99 17.26
C ASN A 3 35.49 -19.11 16.26
N VAL A 4 34.77 -20.23 16.35
CA VAL A 4 34.75 -21.26 15.29
C VAL A 4 33.58 -20.98 14.36
N SER A 5 33.79 -20.08 13.40
CA SER A 5 32.77 -19.72 12.42
C SER A 5 32.58 -20.82 11.37
N ARG A 6 31.44 -21.50 11.40
CA ARG A 6 30.90 -22.28 10.27
C ARG A 6 29.41 -22.01 10.12
N PHE A 7 29.07 -20.95 9.38
CA PHE A 7 27.69 -20.65 9.02
C PHE A 7 27.35 -21.30 7.67
N THR A 8 26.51 -22.34 7.68
CA THR A 8 25.84 -22.87 6.47
C THR A 8 24.34 -22.80 6.64
N THR A 9 23.66 -22.12 5.72
CA THR A 9 22.26 -21.69 5.84
C THR A 9 21.24 -22.78 5.47
N THR A 10 21.37 -23.95 6.07
CA THR A 10 20.40 -25.06 6.00
C THR A 10 19.98 -25.43 7.41
N ALA A 11 18.68 -25.57 7.66
CA ALA A 11 18.15 -25.97 8.96
C ALA A 11 18.80 -27.29 9.40
N THR A 12 19.44 -27.28 10.58
CA THR A 12 20.07 -28.45 11.19
C THR A 12 19.08 -29.14 12.11
N GLU A 13 18.92 -30.47 11.98
CA GLU A 13 17.90 -31.20 12.74
C GLU A 13 18.24 -31.33 14.24
N VAL A 14 19.52 -31.24 14.61
CA VAL A 14 20.01 -31.49 15.99
C VAL A 14 20.91 -30.36 16.51
N LEU A 15 20.63 -29.90 17.73
CA LEU A 15 21.44 -28.96 18.52
C LEU A 15 21.93 -29.66 19.81
N VAL A 16 23.23 -29.61 20.11
CA VAL A 16 23.83 -30.17 21.32
C VAL A 16 24.32 -29.04 22.21
N VAL A 17 23.74 -28.93 23.41
CA VAL A 17 24.06 -27.93 24.42
C VAL A 17 24.92 -28.58 25.50
N ILE A 18 26.07 -28.01 25.83
CA ILE A 18 26.96 -28.50 26.90
C ILE A 18 27.21 -27.37 27.89
N ASP A 19 26.93 -27.63 29.16
CA ASP A 19 27.27 -26.71 30.25
C ASP A 19 28.78 -26.76 30.54
N SER A 20 29.40 -25.58 30.64
CA SER A 20 30.85 -25.43 30.85
C SER A 20 31.31 -25.82 32.25
N GLY A 21 30.39 -26.06 33.20
CA GLY A 21 30.68 -26.56 34.54
C GLY A 21 30.96 -28.07 34.62
N VAL A 22 30.76 -28.84 33.54
CA VAL A 22 31.01 -30.29 33.52
C VAL A 22 32.52 -30.57 33.39
N ALA A 23 33.09 -31.44 34.24
CA ALA A 23 34.50 -31.78 34.12
C ALA A 23 34.83 -32.41 32.76
N ASP A 24 35.98 -32.03 32.20
CA ASP A 24 36.44 -32.44 30.87
C ASP A 24 35.46 -32.12 29.71
N PHE A 25 34.59 -31.10 29.84
CA PHE A 25 33.64 -30.70 28.78
C PHE A 25 34.29 -30.45 27.41
N GLN A 26 35.56 -30.06 27.36
CA GLN A 26 36.35 -29.89 26.14
C GLN A 26 36.68 -31.21 25.43
N LEU A 27 36.80 -32.32 26.17
CA LEU A 27 36.95 -33.66 25.61
C LEU A 27 35.59 -34.18 25.14
N LEU A 28 34.51 -33.85 25.86
CA LEU A 28 33.15 -34.20 25.50
C LEU A 28 32.65 -33.47 24.23
N ALA A 29 32.91 -32.18 24.09
CA ALA A 29 32.55 -31.42 22.88
C ALA A 29 33.25 -32.00 21.63
N LYS A 30 34.43 -32.60 21.78
CA LYS A 30 35.17 -33.29 20.71
C LYS A 30 34.62 -34.69 20.37
N SER A 31 33.76 -35.28 21.21
CA SER A 31 33.12 -36.58 20.94
C SER A 31 31.76 -36.47 20.25
N VAL A 32 31.29 -35.24 20.00
CA VAL A 32 30.06 -34.96 19.22
C VAL A 32 30.25 -35.32 17.75
N MET A 33 29.26 -35.99 17.16
CA MET A 33 29.31 -36.45 15.77
C MET A 33 28.98 -35.35 14.75
N ASN A 34 29.56 -35.48 13.56
CA ASN A 34 29.52 -34.48 12.50
C ASN A 34 28.12 -34.39 11.86
N GLY A 35 27.42 -33.28 12.06
CA GLY A 35 26.05 -33.05 11.57
C GLY A 35 25.11 -32.39 12.58
N ALA A 36 25.49 -32.36 13.86
CA ALA A 36 24.83 -31.57 14.90
C ALA A 36 25.61 -30.28 15.18
N GLU A 37 24.90 -29.20 15.55
CA GLU A 37 25.51 -27.95 16.01
C GLU A 37 25.79 -28.01 17.51
N VAL A 38 26.89 -27.40 17.98
CA VAL A 38 27.30 -27.43 19.40
C VAL A 38 27.26 -26.04 20.02
N LEU A 39 26.42 -25.87 21.04
CA LEU A 39 26.35 -24.69 21.89
C LEU A 39 27.01 -25.00 23.24
N ILE A 40 28.17 -24.38 23.52
CA ILE A 40 28.72 -24.36 24.88
C ILE A 40 28.08 -23.17 25.61
N LEU A 41 27.47 -23.42 26.77
CA LEU A 41 26.86 -22.34 27.55
C LEU A 41 27.94 -21.47 28.21
N ASP A 42 27.84 -20.18 27.96
CA ASP A 42 28.55 -19.14 28.70
C ASP A 42 28.03 -19.15 30.15
N PRO A 43 28.91 -19.39 31.16
CA PRO A 43 28.47 -19.51 32.55
C PRO A 43 27.96 -18.17 33.11
N ASP A 44 28.33 -17.04 32.53
CA ASP A 44 27.97 -15.71 33.04
C ASP A 44 26.67 -15.15 32.43
N ARG A 45 26.05 -15.85 31.47
CA ARG A 45 24.80 -15.46 30.79
C ARG A 45 23.64 -16.42 31.10
N ASP A 46 22.40 -15.91 31.02
CA ASP A 46 21.17 -16.71 31.13
C ASP A 46 21.15 -17.80 30.04
N GLY A 47 21.34 -19.06 30.44
CA GLY A 47 21.40 -20.19 29.52
C GLY A 47 20.07 -20.50 28.82
N ILE A 48 18.93 -20.11 29.39
CA ILE A 48 17.62 -20.27 28.74
C ILE A 48 17.51 -19.26 27.59
N GLN A 49 17.99 -18.02 27.77
CA GLN A 49 18.10 -17.04 26.68
C GLN A 49 19.09 -17.47 25.60
N GLN A 50 20.26 -18.01 25.97
CA GLN A 50 21.25 -18.53 25.01
C GLN A 50 20.65 -19.63 24.11
N ILE A 51 19.92 -20.59 24.68
CA ILE A 51 19.22 -21.64 23.91
C ILE A 51 18.10 -21.04 23.04
N THR A 52 17.41 -20.00 23.51
CA THR A 52 16.36 -19.30 22.73
C THR A 52 16.93 -18.51 21.55
N GLU A 53 18.10 -17.89 21.71
CA GLU A 53 18.86 -17.25 20.63
C GLU A 53 19.27 -18.29 19.59
N ALA A 54 19.84 -19.42 20.02
CA ALA A 54 20.19 -20.52 19.13
C ALA A 54 18.95 -21.08 18.38
N GLN A 55 17.82 -21.31 19.04
CA GLN A 55 16.63 -21.85 18.37
C GLN A 55 15.99 -20.89 17.35
N ARG A 56 16.07 -19.56 17.55
CA ARG A 56 15.69 -18.59 16.51
C ARG A 56 16.55 -18.72 15.23
N GLN A 57 17.80 -19.13 15.37
CA GLN A 57 18.75 -19.26 14.27
C GLN A 57 18.70 -20.63 13.59
N TYR A 58 18.77 -21.72 14.37
CA TYR A 58 18.94 -23.08 13.85
C TYR A 58 17.62 -23.83 13.61
N GLN A 59 16.56 -23.51 14.36
CA GLN A 59 15.23 -24.14 14.28
C GLN A 59 15.29 -25.69 14.34
N ALA A 60 16.14 -26.21 15.24
CA ALA A 60 16.41 -27.64 15.34
C ALA A 60 15.24 -28.40 15.96
N ASN A 61 14.90 -29.55 15.37
CA ASN A 61 13.84 -30.43 15.84
C ASN A 61 14.23 -31.16 17.15
N THR A 62 15.52 -31.45 17.33
CA THR A 62 16.02 -32.17 18.51
C THR A 62 17.08 -31.35 19.24
N ILE A 63 16.96 -31.24 20.57
CA ILE A 63 18.00 -30.63 21.42
C ILE A 63 18.52 -31.67 22.43
N HIS A 64 19.83 -31.86 22.48
CA HIS A 64 20.51 -32.59 23.55
C HIS A 64 21.09 -31.58 24.54
N ILE A 65 20.97 -31.80 25.84
CA ILE A 65 21.57 -30.97 26.89
C ILE A 65 22.41 -31.87 27.79
N VAL A 66 23.70 -31.58 27.92
CA VAL A 66 24.58 -32.18 28.94
C VAL A 66 24.88 -31.11 29.99
N SER A 67 24.41 -31.34 31.22
CA SER A 67 24.63 -30.41 32.33
C SER A 67 24.58 -31.12 33.69
N HIS A 68 25.06 -30.44 34.72
CA HIS A 68 24.77 -30.83 36.09
C HIS A 68 23.29 -30.61 36.43
N GLY A 69 22.78 -31.47 37.31
CA GLY A 69 21.39 -31.44 37.73
C GLY A 69 21.18 -32.28 38.98
N ALA A 70 19.97 -32.18 39.52
CA ALA A 70 19.47 -32.94 40.66
C ALA A 70 17.99 -33.29 40.38
N PRO A 71 17.33 -34.15 41.19
CA PRO A 71 15.92 -34.46 41.02
C PRO A 71 15.05 -33.20 40.88
N GLY A 72 14.44 -33.02 39.70
CA GLY A 72 13.57 -31.88 39.40
C GLY A 72 14.27 -30.54 39.15
N CYS A 73 15.57 -30.56 38.84
CA CYS A 73 16.39 -29.35 38.68
C CYS A 73 17.52 -29.53 37.65
N LEU A 74 17.67 -28.56 36.74
CA LEU A 74 18.78 -28.44 35.79
C LEU A 74 19.55 -27.13 35.98
N GLN A 75 20.84 -27.16 35.69
CA GLN A 75 21.68 -25.97 35.57
C GLN A 75 21.86 -25.59 34.09
N PHE A 76 21.81 -24.29 33.78
CA PHE A 76 22.01 -23.71 32.45
C PHE A 76 22.89 -22.45 32.59
N GLY A 77 24.22 -22.62 32.61
CA GLY A 77 25.14 -21.53 32.96
C GLY A 77 24.89 -21.05 34.39
N ASN A 78 24.67 -19.74 34.59
CA ASN A 78 24.27 -19.20 35.89
C ASN A 78 22.80 -19.48 36.27
N THR A 79 21.97 -19.96 35.34
CA THR A 79 20.52 -20.06 35.54
C THR A 79 20.10 -21.47 35.95
N GLN A 80 19.52 -21.60 37.14
CA GLN A 80 18.96 -22.86 37.64
C GLN A 80 17.47 -22.96 37.28
N LEU A 81 17.06 -23.99 36.54
CA LEU A 81 15.67 -24.24 36.15
C LEU A 81 15.08 -25.39 36.99
N ASN A 82 14.01 -25.12 37.73
CA ASN A 82 13.33 -26.08 38.60
C ASN A 82 11.81 -25.80 38.71
N LEU A 83 11.06 -26.69 39.36
CA LEU A 83 9.59 -26.60 39.48
C LEU A 83 9.04 -25.24 39.96
N ASN A 84 9.80 -24.51 40.79
CA ASN A 84 9.37 -23.23 41.38
C ASN A 84 9.44 -22.06 40.39
N ASN A 85 10.42 -22.05 39.49
CA ASN A 85 10.63 -20.95 38.53
C ASN A 85 10.28 -21.30 37.08
N LEU A 86 10.06 -22.59 36.76
CA LEU A 86 9.72 -23.08 35.42
C LEU A 86 8.55 -22.32 34.74
N ASN A 87 7.54 -21.89 35.51
CA ASN A 87 6.43 -21.08 34.97
C ASN A 87 6.82 -19.66 34.56
N ALA A 88 7.86 -19.06 35.15
CA ALA A 88 8.32 -17.72 34.79
C ALA A 88 8.91 -17.69 33.38
N TYR A 89 9.48 -18.81 32.93
CA TYR A 89 10.05 -19.00 31.59
C TYR A 89 9.05 -19.57 30.58
N ALA A 90 7.77 -19.76 30.94
CA ALA A 90 6.77 -20.41 30.09
C ALA A 90 6.66 -19.79 28.68
N ALA A 91 6.61 -18.46 28.58
CA ALA A 91 6.55 -17.77 27.30
C ALA A 91 7.82 -17.99 26.45
N THR A 92 8.99 -18.03 27.09
CA THR A 92 10.28 -18.27 26.43
C THR A 92 10.39 -19.71 25.94
N LEU A 93 10.07 -20.69 26.79
CA LEU A 93 10.14 -22.12 26.47
C LEU A 93 9.16 -22.52 25.36
N GLN A 94 7.99 -21.87 25.29
CA GLN A 94 7.04 -22.05 24.18
C GLN A 94 7.59 -21.58 22.83
N THR A 95 8.63 -20.73 22.78
CA THR A 95 9.24 -20.30 21.52
C THR A 95 10.25 -21.29 20.94
N TRP A 96 10.74 -22.26 21.73
CA TRP A 96 11.87 -23.11 21.32
C TRP A 96 11.59 -24.01 20.10
N PHE A 97 10.33 -24.37 19.87
CA PHE A 97 9.95 -25.35 18.85
C PHE A 97 8.77 -24.93 17.96
N VAL A 98 8.47 -23.62 17.85
CA VAL A 98 7.27 -23.07 17.17
C VAL A 98 7.09 -23.54 15.72
N ASN A 99 8.19 -23.85 15.02
CA ASN A 99 8.19 -24.32 13.64
C ASN A 99 8.52 -25.82 13.48
N SER A 100 8.70 -26.57 14.57
CA SER A 100 9.08 -27.99 14.53
C SER A 100 7.87 -28.90 14.31
N THR A 101 8.03 -29.93 13.48
CA THR A 101 6.98 -30.93 13.23
C THR A 101 7.00 -32.12 14.20
N GLN A 102 8.12 -32.37 14.89
CA GLN A 102 8.25 -33.42 15.92
C GLN A 102 9.37 -33.05 16.91
N PRO A 103 9.13 -32.13 17.86
CA PRO A 103 10.17 -31.64 18.75
C PRO A 103 10.59 -32.66 19.82
N GLN A 104 11.91 -32.80 20.02
CA GLN A 104 12.51 -33.73 21.00
C GLN A 104 13.57 -33.05 21.89
N LEU A 105 13.68 -33.49 23.15
CA LEU A 105 14.61 -32.96 24.14
C LEU A 105 15.29 -34.09 24.95
N LEU A 106 16.62 -34.18 24.92
CA LEU A 106 17.38 -35.25 25.57
C LEU A 106 18.30 -34.68 26.66
N LEU A 107 18.11 -35.10 27.91
CA LEU A 107 18.68 -34.46 29.10
C LEU A 107 19.66 -35.41 29.83
N TYR A 108 20.95 -35.18 29.62
CA TYR A 108 22.07 -35.91 30.24
C TYR A 108 22.57 -35.14 31.46
N GLY A 109 22.69 -35.81 32.60
CA GLY A 109 23.11 -35.20 33.86
C GLY A 109 22.94 -36.13 35.05
N CYS A 110 23.30 -35.66 36.24
CA CYS A 110 23.55 -36.52 37.40
C CYS A 110 22.37 -37.34 37.95
N ASN A 111 21.10 -37.00 37.64
CA ASN A 111 19.87 -37.80 37.85
C ASN A 111 18.56 -36.94 37.73
N VAL A 112 18.44 -36.07 36.74
CA VAL A 112 17.39 -35.02 36.70
C VAL A 112 15.95 -35.54 36.83
N ALA A 113 15.65 -36.70 36.26
CA ALA A 113 14.31 -37.29 36.24
C ALA A 113 14.05 -38.29 37.39
N ALA A 114 14.93 -38.36 38.39
CA ALA A 114 14.81 -39.35 39.46
C ALA A 114 13.73 -38.99 40.49
N GLY A 115 12.78 -39.90 40.70
CA GLY A 115 11.72 -39.78 41.70
C GLY A 115 10.68 -38.70 41.39
N ASP A 116 9.64 -38.61 42.23
CA ASP A 116 8.42 -37.84 41.99
C ASP A 116 8.68 -36.38 41.54
N ALA A 117 9.64 -35.70 42.16
CA ALA A 117 10.01 -34.32 41.81
C ALA A 117 10.70 -34.19 40.45
N GLY A 118 11.47 -35.21 40.04
CA GLY A 118 12.02 -35.31 38.69
C GLY A 118 10.95 -35.57 37.65
N GLU A 119 10.04 -36.53 37.90
CA GLU A 119 8.94 -36.83 36.98
C GLU A 119 7.97 -35.65 36.80
N GLU A 120 7.62 -34.95 37.88
CA GLU A 120 6.77 -33.75 37.82
C GLU A 120 7.45 -32.61 37.04
N PHE A 121 8.75 -32.39 37.26
CA PHE A 121 9.53 -31.39 36.52
C PHE A 121 9.56 -31.69 35.03
N ILE A 122 9.90 -32.92 34.64
CA ILE A 122 9.96 -33.32 33.22
C ILE A 122 8.58 -33.22 32.56
N THR A 123 7.51 -33.67 33.23
CA THR A 123 6.13 -33.58 32.71
C THR A 123 5.71 -32.12 32.47
N LYS A 124 6.03 -31.22 33.42
CA LYS A 124 5.72 -29.80 33.30
C LYS A 124 6.60 -29.11 32.25
N PHE A 125 7.85 -29.54 32.09
CA PHE A 125 8.77 -29.01 31.07
C PHE A 125 8.32 -29.41 29.66
N GLN A 126 7.92 -30.67 29.45
CA GLN A 126 7.26 -31.15 28.22
C GLN A 126 6.03 -30.30 27.87
N HIS A 127 5.16 -30.02 28.85
CA HIS A 127 3.95 -29.25 28.59
C HIS A 127 4.22 -27.80 28.14
N LEU A 128 5.34 -27.21 28.56
CA LEU A 128 5.73 -25.85 28.18
C LEU A 128 6.48 -25.77 26.85
N THR A 129 7.35 -26.74 26.55
CA THR A 129 8.12 -26.75 25.29
C THR A 129 7.37 -27.40 24.13
N GLY A 130 6.38 -28.26 24.42
CA GLY A 130 5.71 -29.12 23.44
C GLY A 130 6.55 -30.32 22.98
N ALA A 131 7.77 -30.49 23.48
CA ALA A 131 8.70 -31.54 23.07
C ALA A 131 8.50 -32.86 23.82
N GLU A 132 8.72 -33.98 23.14
CA GLU A 132 8.90 -35.27 23.81
C GLU A 132 10.29 -35.31 24.49
N ILE A 133 10.37 -35.76 25.74
CA ILE A 133 11.59 -35.67 26.55
C ILE A 133 12.15 -37.06 26.89
N ALA A 134 13.48 -37.21 26.83
CA ALA A 134 14.24 -38.32 27.45
C ALA A 134 15.23 -37.78 28.50
N ALA A 135 15.40 -38.46 29.63
CA ALA A 135 16.20 -37.96 30.75
C ALA A 135 16.82 -39.07 31.63
N SER A 136 17.94 -38.79 32.30
CA SER A 136 18.63 -39.72 33.21
C SER A 136 17.97 -39.84 34.60
N THR A 137 18.05 -41.04 35.22
CA THR A 137 17.41 -41.31 36.54
C THR A 137 18.35 -41.80 37.64
N THR A 138 19.60 -42.14 37.34
CA THR A 138 20.53 -42.73 38.33
C THR A 138 21.89 -42.03 38.35
N LEU A 139 22.54 -42.03 39.52
CA LEU A 139 23.93 -41.59 39.73
C LEU A 139 24.86 -42.77 39.43
N VAL A 140 25.43 -42.83 38.21
CA VAL A 140 26.38 -43.88 37.81
C VAL A 140 27.57 -43.24 37.12
N GLY A 141 28.74 -43.32 37.76
CA GLY A 141 29.94 -42.55 37.43
C GLY A 141 30.27 -41.52 38.51
N SER A 142 31.43 -40.85 38.40
CA SER A 142 31.83 -39.81 39.34
C SER A 142 30.88 -38.60 39.26
N ALA A 143 30.44 -38.09 40.41
CA ALA A 143 29.61 -36.88 40.49
C ALA A 143 30.30 -35.64 39.88
N ILE A 144 31.63 -35.65 39.78
CA ILE A 144 32.44 -34.57 39.21
C ILE A 144 32.37 -34.57 37.66
N GLN A 145 32.07 -35.71 37.03
CA GLN A 145 32.15 -35.93 35.57
C GLN A 145 30.78 -35.94 34.87
N GLY A 146 29.75 -35.34 35.48
CA GLY A 146 28.38 -35.34 34.94
C GLY A 146 27.72 -36.72 34.85
N GLY A 147 28.20 -37.69 35.65
CA GLY A 147 27.95 -39.12 35.45
C GLY A 147 26.48 -39.59 35.48
N ASN A 148 25.90 -39.77 34.28
CA ASN A 148 25.25 -41.01 33.83
C ASN A 148 24.87 -40.88 32.34
N TRP A 149 25.36 -41.80 31.50
CA TRP A 149 25.14 -41.79 30.05
C TRP A 149 23.86 -42.52 29.60
N SER A 150 23.06 -43.04 30.54
CA SER A 150 21.78 -43.70 30.28
C SER A 150 20.59 -42.76 30.45
N LEU A 151 19.72 -42.68 29.43
CA LEU A 151 18.47 -41.90 29.44
C LEU A 151 17.28 -42.83 29.73
N ASP A 152 17.04 -43.07 31.02
CA ASP A 152 16.12 -44.10 31.50
C ASP A 152 14.64 -43.67 31.51
N PHE A 153 14.36 -42.37 31.62
CA PHE A 153 12.99 -41.80 31.67
C PHE A 153 12.60 -41.22 30.30
N LYS A 154 11.36 -41.43 29.85
CA LYS A 154 10.85 -40.93 28.54
C LYS A 154 9.37 -40.56 28.60
N THR A 155 8.97 -39.52 27.88
CA THR A 155 7.58 -39.03 27.82
C THR A 155 6.86 -39.21 26.47
N GLY A 156 7.48 -39.90 25.50
CA GLY A 156 6.95 -40.05 24.14
C GLY A 156 7.78 -40.98 23.23
N GLU A 157 7.51 -40.99 21.92
CA GLU A 157 8.26 -41.79 20.91
C GLU A 157 9.55 -41.10 20.46
N ILE A 158 10.52 -41.03 21.40
CA ILE A 158 11.86 -40.49 21.14
C ILE A 158 12.59 -41.34 20.10
N ALA A 159 13.05 -40.69 19.03
CA ALA A 159 13.91 -41.27 17.99
C ALA A 159 15.33 -40.72 18.15
N PRO A 160 16.19 -41.32 19.00
CA PRO A 160 17.46 -40.73 19.37
C PRO A 160 18.52 -40.91 18.27
N ASP A 161 18.74 -39.84 17.51
CA ASP A 161 20.03 -39.66 16.83
C ASP A 161 21.10 -39.43 17.90
N LEU A 162 21.83 -40.49 18.25
CA LEU A 162 22.89 -40.43 19.25
C LEU A 162 23.96 -39.42 18.79
N ALA A 163 24.17 -38.37 19.56
CA ALA A 163 25.14 -37.32 19.20
C ALA A 163 26.59 -37.66 19.56
N PHE A 164 26.88 -38.72 20.34
CA PHE A 164 28.19 -38.99 20.97
C PHE A 164 28.80 -40.36 20.61
N SER A 165 30.14 -40.47 20.73
CA SER A 165 30.92 -41.70 20.50
C SER A 165 31.02 -42.61 21.74
N THR A 166 30.99 -43.95 21.56
CA THR A 166 30.90 -44.93 22.65
C THR A 166 32.23 -45.44 23.23
N THR A 167 33.31 -45.50 22.46
CA THR A 167 34.55 -46.18 22.88
C THR A 167 35.33 -45.43 23.97
N LEU A 168 35.15 -44.12 24.10
CA LEU A 168 35.91 -43.27 25.03
C LEU A 168 35.39 -43.32 26.49
N ILE A 169 34.37 -44.14 26.78
CA ILE A 169 33.61 -44.08 28.04
C ILE A 169 34.04 -45.16 29.08
N GLU A 170 34.85 -46.18 28.74
CA GLU A 170 35.00 -47.41 29.55
C GLU A 170 36.23 -47.57 30.51
N THR A 171 37.20 -46.64 30.64
CA THR A 171 38.60 -46.97 31.03
C THR A 171 39.11 -46.80 32.53
N TYR A 172 38.93 -47.74 33.54
CA TYR A 172 39.44 -47.71 35.01
C TYR A 172 39.69 -49.12 35.77
N ALA A 173 40.56 -49.31 36.86
CA ALA A 173 40.79 -50.62 37.67
C ALA A 173 41.42 -50.65 39.18
N HIS A 174 42.32 -51.61 39.64
CA HIS A 174 42.52 -52.20 41.07
C HIS A 174 43.98 -52.68 41.62
N THR A 175 44.19 -53.24 42.88
CA THR A 175 45.53 -53.53 43.65
C THR A 175 45.67 -54.73 44.74
N PHE A 176 46.86 -55.04 45.41
CA PHE A 176 47.24 -56.28 46.29
C PHE A 176 48.32 -56.18 47.52
N VAL A 177 48.80 -57.27 48.28
CA VAL A 177 49.50 -57.33 49.68
C VAL A 177 50.50 -58.57 50.08
N ILE A 178 51.35 -58.64 51.21
CA ILE A 178 52.56 -59.59 51.57
C ILE A 178 52.98 -60.09 53.09
N GLU A 179 54.09 -60.89 53.41
CA GLU A 179 54.58 -61.61 54.72
C GLU A 179 56.14 -61.64 55.23
N SER A 180 56.54 -62.15 56.47
CA SER A 180 57.99 -62.53 56.95
C SER A 180 58.27 -63.31 58.34
N VAL A 181 59.54 -63.72 58.75
CA VAL A 181 59.99 -64.45 60.04
C VAL A 181 61.54 -64.51 60.44
N GLN A 182 61.96 -64.88 61.68
CA GLN A 182 63.39 -65.16 62.11
C GLN A 182 63.60 -66.49 62.90
N VAL A 183 64.66 -67.29 62.64
CA VAL A 183 64.94 -68.60 63.30
C VAL A 183 66.44 -68.92 63.43
N GLY A 184 66.91 -69.41 64.58
CA GLY A 184 68.19 -70.17 64.68
C GLY A 184 69.51 -69.40 64.48
N GLY A 185 69.48 -68.08 64.45
CA GLY A 185 70.63 -67.25 64.01
C GLY A 185 70.58 -66.89 62.52
N GLU A 186 69.45 -67.20 61.86
CA GLU A 186 69.10 -66.87 60.48
C GLU A 186 67.81 -66.04 60.44
N ALA A 187 67.57 -65.29 59.36
CA ALA A 187 66.40 -64.41 59.17
C ALA A 187 65.80 -64.56 57.77
N TYR A 188 64.47 -64.45 57.65
CA TYR A 188 63.72 -64.80 56.43
C TYR A 188 62.53 -63.86 56.14
N ALA A 189 62.21 -63.60 54.87
CA ALA A 189 61.05 -62.78 54.46
C ALA A 189 60.38 -63.33 53.18
N ARG A 190 59.06 -63.17 53.00
CA ARG A 190 58.28 -63.79 51.90
C ARG A 190 57.17 -62.91 51.34
N GLY A 191 57.21 -62.72 50.02
CA GLY A 191 56.17 -62.08 49.24
C GLY A 191 55.29 -63.02 48.42
N SER A 192 54.38 -62.44 47.64
CA SER A 192 53.60 -63.18 46.63
C SER A 192 54.49 -63.81 45.55
N PHE A 193 55.68 -63.24 45.28
CA PHE A 193 56.59 -63.70 44.21
C PHE A 193 58.08 -63.91 44.61
N VAL A 194 58.53 -63.50 45.82
CA VAL A 194 59.95 -63.60 46.27
C VAL A 194 60.11 -64.15 47.70
N GLN A 195 61.24 -64.80 47.99
CA GLN A 195 61.67 -65.15 49.35
C GLN A 195 63.17 -64.90 49.59
N VAL A 196 63.54 -64.31 50.73
CA VAL A 196 64.94 -63.97 51.13
C VAL A 196 65.34 -64.69 52.43
N GLY A 197 66.61 -65.07 52.59
CA GLY A 197 67.16 -65.71 53.79
C GLY A 197 68.63 -65.36 54.08
N LEU A 198 68.99 -65.04 55.33
CA LEU A 198 70.33 -64.55 55.74
C LEU A 198 70.85 -65.26 57.01
N ARG A 199 72.18 -65.48 57.14
CA ARG A 199 72.84 -66.02 58.35
C ARG A 199 73.57 -64.95 59.18
N ALA A 200 73.89 -65.29 60.43
CA ALA A 200 74.61 -64.42 61.38
C ALA A 200 75.93 -63.84 60.83
N ASN A 201 76.78 -64.62 60.15
CA ASN A 201 78.01 -64.13 59.53
C ASN A 201 77.79 -63.36 58.21
N GLY A 202 76.54 -63.12 57.81
CA GLY A 202 76.21 -62.32 56.63
C GLY A 202 76.28 -63.08 55.32
N THR A 203 76.67 -64.36 55.34
CA THR A 203 76.44 -65.28 54.24
C THR A 203 74.94 -65.59 54.17
N PHE A 204 74.44 -65.81 52.96
CA PHE A 204 73.15 -66.48 52.76
C PHE A 204 73.42 -68.01 52.76
N GLY A 205 72.43 -68.87 53.01
CA GLY A 205 72.70 -70.23 53.52
C GLY A 205 71.92 -71.38 52.91
N ALA A 206 72.64 -72.46 52.56
CA ALA A 206 72.08 -73.75 52.16
C ALA A 206 71.35 -74.51 53.29
N SER A 207 70.57 -75.51 52.87
CA SER A 207 69.56 -76.26 53.63
C SER A 207 69.88 -76.51 55.12
N ALA A 208 69.18 -75.78 55.99
CA ALA A 208 69.25 -75.91 57.44
C ALA A 208 68.02 -76.63 58.02
N ALA A 209 68.24 -77.58 58.92
CA ALA A 209 67.17 -78.23 59.66
C ALA A 209 66.55 -77.27 60.70
N GLY A 210 65.38 -76.70 60.40
CA GLY A 210 64.68 -75.80 61.33
C GLY A 210 63.56 -74.92 60.75
N LEU A 211 63.27 -74.98 59.45
CA LEU A 211 62.26 -74.13 58.80
C LEU A 211 60.84 -74.28 59.43
N PRO A 212 60.06 -73.18 59.55
CA PRO A 212 58.67 -73.25 59.99
C PRO A 212 57.78 -74.09 59.06
N THR A 213 56.86 -74.87 59.61
CA THR A 213 55.92 -75.69 58.84
C THR A 213 55.04 -74.82 57.93
N GLY A 214 55.16 -74.99 56.62
CA GLY A 214 54.52 -74.15 55.58
C GLY A 214 55.52 -73.42 54.69
N TRP A 215 56.75 -73.18 55.19
CA TRP A 215 57.90 -72.75 54.41
C TRP A 215 58.54 -74.00 53.77
N GLN A 216 57.83 -74.62 52.83
CA GLN A 216 58.18 -75.90 52.18
C GLN A 216 58.35 -75.74 50.66
N PRO A 217 59.32 -76.41 50.03
CA PRO A 217 59.62 -76.28 48.59
C PRO A 217 58.67 -77.12 47.69
N THR A 218 57.36 -77.02 47.89
CA THR A 218 56.36 -77.77 47.09
C THR A 218 55.76 -76.92 45.98
N ARG A 219 56.22 -77.13 44.73
CA ARG A 219 55.70 -76.50 43.50
C ARG A 219 54.23 -76.85 43.21
N SER A 220 53.28 -76.00 43.62
CA SER A 220 51.91 -76.02 43.06
C SER A 220 51.26 -74.63 43.04
N GLY A 221 51.97 -73.65 42.49
CA GLY A 221 51.51 -72.28 42.25
C GLY A 221 52.48 -71.56 41.31
N THR A 222 51.97 -70.81 40.33
CA THR A 222 52.77 -70.08 39.34
C THR A 222 53.35 -68.81 39.94
N GLY A 223 54.69 -68.68 39.97
CA GLY A 223 55.39 -67.43 40.23
C GLY A 223 56.06 -67.30 41.61
N LEU A 224 56.99 -68.18 41.95
CA LEU A 224 57.89 -67.98 43.10
C LEU A 224 59.34 -68.15 42.66
N MET A 225 60.16 -67.11 42.86
CA MET A 225 61.63 -67.22 42.84
C MET A 225 62.15 -67.14 44.28
N GLY A 226 62.95 -68.12 44.70
CA GLY A 226 63.45 -68.22 46.06
C GLY A 226 64.96 -68.43 46.07
N PHE A 227 65.65 -67.78 47.01
CA PHE A 227 67.11 -67.90 47.18
C PHE A 227 67.49 -69.09 48.10
N ILE A 228 66.96 -70.31 47.89
CA ILE A 228 67.31 -71.56 48.63
C ILE A 228 66.92 -72.86 47.83
N ALA A 229 67.83 -73.77 47.46
CA ALA A 229 68.03 -75.00 48.26
C ALA A 229 67.55 -76.41 47.79
N ASP A 230 67.71 -76.86 46.53
CA ASP A 230 67.38 -78.25 46.05
C ASP A 230 65.88 -78.68 46.11
N SER A 231 65.29 -79.41 45.13
CA SER A 231 65.58 -79.67 43.70
C SER A 231 64.35 -80.38 43.05
N GLY A 232 64.48 -80.84 41.79
CA GLY A 232 63.76 -82.03 41.28
C GLY A 232 62.31 -81.90 40.76
N LYS A 233 62.14 -81.37 39.52
CA LYS A 233 61.00 -81.56 38.58
C LYS A 233 59.63 -80.94 38.97
N ASP A 234 58.82 -80.33 38.09
CA ASP A 234 58.85 -79.95 36.66
C ASP A 234 58.10 -78.58 36.50
N GLY A 235 57.98 -77.97 35.30
CA GLY A 235 56.74 -77.24 34.95
C GLY A 235 56.77 -75.91 34.18
N TRP A 236 57.38 -74.85 34.73
CA TRP A 236 57.49 -73.49 34.15
C TRP A 236 58.89 -72.92 34.48
N ALA A 237 59.32 -71.87 33.78
CA ALA A 237 60.61 -71.19 34.00
C ALA A 237 60.86 -70.90 35.49
N THR A 238 61.77 -71.67 36.08
CA THR A 238 62.18 -71.53 37.48
C THR A 238 63.66 -71.24 37.50
N PHE A 239 64.01 -70.10 38.08
CA PHE A 239 65.38 -69.77 38.44
C PHE A 239 65.84 -70.80 39.49
N ASP A 240 66.51 -71.87 39.03
CA ASP A 240 67.05 -72.94 39.89
C ASP A 240 68.41 -72.47 40.44
N GLY A 241 68.35 -71.39 41.22
CA GLY A 241 69.48 -70.80 41.90
C GLY A 241 69.58 -71.34 43.32
N ASP A 242 70.38 -72.38 43.53
CA ASP A 242 71.12 -72.53 44.78
C ASP A 242 72.15 -71.39 44.84
N PHE A 243 71.66 -70.17 45.06
CA PHE A 243 72.43 -68.91 45.01
C PHE A 243 73.58 -68.83 46.03
N PHE A 244 73.79 -69.87 46.84
CA PHE A 244 74.74 -69.92 47.95
C PHE A 244 75.18 -71.35 48.26
N THR A 245 76.31 -71.78 47.68
CA THR A 245 76.99 -73.00 48.15
C THR A 245 78.04 -72.66 49.23
N PRO A 246 77.89 -73.09 50.50
CA PRO A 246 78.81 -72.68 51.55
C PRO A 246 80.23 -73.24 51.33
N GLY A 247 81.19 -72.34 51.07
CA GLY A 247 82.60 -72.68 50.91
C GLY A 247 83.18 -72.42 49.51
N THR A 248 82.36 -71.98 48.55
CA THR A 248 82.83 -71.39 47.30
C THR A 248 82.99 -69.87 47.52
N PRO A 249 84.16 -69.26 47.21
CA PRO A 249 84.49 -67.88 47.57
C PRO A 249 83.84 -66.79 46.69
N GLU A 250 82.93 -67.13 45.78
CA GLU A 250 82.43 -66.26 44.71
C GLU A 250 81.22 -65.39 45.11
N GLU A 251 80.47 -65.73 46.16
CA GLU A 251 79.17 -65.10 46.48
C GLU A 251 79.22 -64.30 47.80
N GLY A 252 78.85 -63.00 47.78
CA GLY A 252 78.80 -62.19 49.01
C GLY A 252 79.16 -60.71 48.85
N PHE A 253 79.94 -60.18 49.78
CA PHE A 253 80.52 -58.83 49.70
C PHE A 253 81.99 -58.81 50.14
N THR A 254 82.75 -57.90 49.55
CA THR A 254 84.15 -57.65 49.89
C THR A 254 84.36 -56.19 50.23
N LEU A 255 85.09 -55.93 51.31
CA LEU A 255 85.57 -54.60 51.71
C LEU A 255 87.09 -54.58 51.58
N GLU A 256 87.63 -53.66 50.79
CA GLU A 256 89.06 -53.45 50.65
C GLU A 256 89.47 -52.16 51.37
N VAL A 257 90.37 -52.27 52.35
CA VAL A 257 90.86 -51.14 53.15
C VAL A 257 92.38 -51.10 53.06
N GLY A 258 92.93 -50.01 52.53
CA GLY A 258 94.38 -49.82 52.43
C GLY A 258 95.10 -50.86 51.56
N GLY A 259 94.41 -51.44 50.56
CA GLY A 259 94.93 -52.50 49.69
C GLY A 259 94.87 -53.92 50.28
N THR A 260 94.08 -54.14 51.35
CA THR A 260 93.80 -55.48 51.89
C THR A 260 92.31 -55.79 51.77
N SER A 261 91.99 -56.89 51.08
CA SER A 261 90.63 -57.38 50.84
C SER A 261 90.12 -58.25 51.99
N TYR A 262 88.92 -57.96 52.49
CA TYR A 262 88.20 -58.71 53.54
C TYR A 262 86.83 -59.13 53.02
N SER A 263 86.42 -60.39 53.22
CA SER A 263 85.15 -60.93 52.69
C SER A 263 84.23 -61.46 53.78
N ASN A 264 82.91 -61.36 53.62
CA ASN A 264 81.94 -62.01 54.53
C ASN A 264 81.73 -63.50 54.23
N ASN A 265 82.21 -63.99 53.10
CA ASN A 265 82.22 -65.40 52.71
C ASN A 265 83.64 -65.79 52.29
N THR A 266 84.23 -66.82 52.90
CA THR A 266 85.63 -67.20 52.61
C THR A 266 85.82 -68.71 52.58
N ASP A 267 86.61 -69.17 51.61
CA ASP A 267 87.24 -70.50 51.50
C ASP A 267 88.47 -70.66 52.43
N GLY A 268 88.78 -69.64 53.25
CA GLY A 268 90.00 -69.54 54.05
C GLY A 268 91.17 -68.80 53.39
N SER A 269 91.02 -68.29 52.15
CA SER A 269 92.06 -67.53 51.45
C SER A 269 92.08 -66.02 51.75
N LEU A 270 90.98 -65.48 52.27
CA LEU A 270 90.82 -64.08 52.68
C LEU A 270 90.45 -63.98 54.17
N ALA A 271 90.65 -62.80 54.77
CA ALA A 271 90.23 -62.55 56.14
C ALA A 271 88.71 -62.28 56.23
N GLU A 272 88.05 -62.94 57.18
CA GLU A 272 86.58 -62.92 57.33
C GLU A 272 86.05 -61.64 58.00
N VAL A 273 84.96 -61.09 57.47
CA VAL A 273 84.18 -59.99 58.07
C VAL A 273 83.05 -60.57 58.92
N VAL A 274 83.37 -60.90 60.17
CA VAL A 274 82.40 -61.46 61.12
C VAL A 274 81.36 -60.40 61.54
N GLY A 275 80.09 -60.80 61.60
CA GLY A 275 78.97 -59.95 62.05
C GLY A 275 77.85 -60.74 62.72
N SER A 276 76.69 -60.11 62.87
CA SER A 276 75.47 -60.71 63.42
C SER A 276 74.19 -60.07 62.85
N ILE A 277 73.09 -60.83 62.85
CA ILE A 277 71.75 -60.31 62.54
C ILE A 277 71.22 -59.57 63.77
N THR A 278 70.68 -58.37 63.55
CA THR A 278 70.29 -57.42 64.61
C THR A 278 68.79 -57.14 64.69
N GLY A 279 67.99 -57.58 63.72
CA GLY A 279 66.52 -57.55 63.81
C GLY A 279 65.78 -57.94 62.51
N VAL A 280 64.50 -58.29 62.65
CA VAL A 280 63.54 -58.56 61.55
C VAL A 280 62.20 -57.90 61.87
N THR A 281 61.57 -57.21 60.90
CA THR A 281 60.33 -56.44 61.10
C THR A 281 59.37 -56.55 59.91
N ASN A 282 58.05 -56.61 60.16
CA ASN A 282 56.99 -56.46 59.15
C ASN A 282 56.48 -55.02 59.12
N GLY A 283 56.22 -54.50 57.92
CA GLY A 283 55.61 -53.18 57.71
C GLY A 283 54.08 -53.23 57.49
N VAL A 284 53.45 -52.06 57.42
CA VAL A 284 52.03 -51.88 57.09
C VAL A 284 51.90 -51.12 55.77
N THR A 285 50.99 -51.59 54.91
CA THR A 285 50.69 -51.11 53.55
C THR A 285 50.51 -49.59 53.42
N VAL A 286 51.46 -48.96 52.71
CA VAL A 286 51.27 -47.73 51.91
C VAL A 286 52.21 -47.86 50.71
N LEU A 287 51.73 -47.54 49.50
CA LEU A 287 52.51 -47.56 48.25
C LEU A 287 53.91 -46.96 48.45
N GLY A 288 54.95 -47.79 48.29
CA GLY A 288 56.36 -47.41 48.43
C GLY A 288 57.01 -47.68 49.80
N SER A 289 56.32 -48.29 50.77
CA SER A 289 56.89 -48.67 52.08
C SER A 289 57.38 -50.13 52.15
N PRO A 290 58.36 -50.46 53.03
CA PRO A 290 58.81 -51.83 53.28
C PRO A 290 57.67 -52.78 53.68
N ALA A 291 57.57 -53.95 53.05
CA ALA A 291 56.70 -55.00 53.54
C ALA A 291 57.38 -55.85 54.63
N ALA A 292 58.70 -56.09 54.48
CA ALA A 292 59.53 -56.70 55.52
C ALA A 292 60.99 -56.21 55.45
N GLU A 293 61.68 -56.15 56.59
CA GLU A 293 63.10 -55.79 56.68
C GLU A 293 63.93 -56.76 57.53
N ILE A 294 65.20 -56.97 57.16
CA ILE A 294 66.21 -57.76 57.87
C ILE A 294 67.49 -56.92 58.02
N ASN A 295 68.06 -56.87 59.22
CA ASN A 295 69.26 -56.08 59.53
C ASN A 295 70.46 -56.93 59.94
N TRP A 296 71.64 -56.63 59.39
CA TRP A 296 72.93 -57.26 59.67
C TRP A 296 74.01 -56.22 59.99
N SER A 297 74.89 -56.50 60.95
CA SER A 297 75.99 -55.60 61.34
C SER A 297 77.28 -56.38 61.62
N GLY A 298 78.41 -55.90 61.09
CA GLY A 298 79.76 -56.41 61.35
C GLY A 298 80.81 -55.29 61.36
N SER A 299 82.08 -55.63 61.60
CA SER A 299 83.17 -54.64 61.54
C SER A 299 84.53 -55.27 61.28
N VAL A 300 85.36 -54.62 60.45
CA VAL A 300 86.72 -55.06 60.12
C VAL A 300 87.61 -53.84 59.84
N ALA A 301 88.92 -53.95 60.08
CA ALA A 301 89.92 -52.93 59.73
C ALA A 301 89.61 -51.47 60.18
N GLY A 302 88.86 -51.29 61.27
CA GLY A 302 88.44 -49.97 61.76
C GLY A 302 87.21 -49.37 61.06
N VAL A 303 86.53 -50.14 60.22
CA VAL A 303 85.27 -49.78 59.54
C VAL A 303 84.15 -50.68 60.07
N LYS A 304 83.03 -50.08 60.49
CA LYS A 304 81.77 -50.77 60.78
C LYS A 304 80.93 -50.86 59.50
N VAL A 305 80.33 -52.02 59.26
CA VAL A 305 79.47 -52.31 58.12
C VAL A 305 78.07 -52.64 58.65
N ASP A 306 77.11 -51.78 58.38
CA ASP A 306 75.69 -52.03 58.63
C ASP A 306 74.96 -52.27 57.31
N ARG A 307 74.13 -53.33 57.24
CA ARG A 307 73.31 -53.68 56.08
C ARG A 307 71.85 -53.87 56.49
N THR A 308 70.94 -53.26 55.73
CA THR A 308 69.49 -53.49 55.80
C THR A 308 69.04 -54.06 54.47
N PHE A 309 68.20 -55.09 54.51
CA PHE A 309 67.59 -55.75 53.36
C PHE A 309 66.08 -55.62 53.49
N THR A 310 65.42 -55.09 52.48
CA THR A 310 64.01 -54.68 52.50
C THR A 310 63.26 -55.31 51.33
N VAL A 311 62.15 -56.00 51.59
CA VAL A 311 61.31 -56.63 50.57
C VAL A 311 60.07 -55.75 50.31
N ALA A 312 59.74 -55.51 49.04
CA ALA A 312 58.60 -54.70 48.61
C ALA A 312 57.24 -55.44 48.68
N GLU A 313 56.14 -54.69 48.67
CA GLU A 313 54.77 -55.21 48.83
C GLU A 313 54.17 -55.90 47.58
N ASP A 314 54.81 -55.75 46.41
CA ASP A 314 54.54 -56.61 45.26
C ASP A 314 55.31 -57.95 45.33
N GLY A 315 56.38 -58.03 46.12
CA GLY A 315 57.24 -59.20 46.22
C GLY A 315 58.09 -59.43 44.98
N LEU A 316 58.40 -58.39 44.22
CA LEU A 316 59.24 -58.44 43.01
C LEU A 316 60.56 -57.66 43.16
N PHE A 317 60.77 -56.99 44.30
CA PHE A 317 61.94 -56.16 44.55
C PHE A 317 62.55 -56.39 45.94
N ILE A 318 63.88 -56.28 46.01
CA ILE A 318 64.65 -56.28 47.26
C ILE A 318 65.57 -55.05 47.26
N LEU A 319 65.33 -54.09 48.15
CA LEU A 319 66.22 -52.95 48.36
C LEU A 319 67.27 -53.29 49.43
N MET A 320 68.52 -52.92 49.18
CA MET A 320 69.63 -53.04 50.13
C MET A 320 70.23 -51.68 50.42
N LYS A 321 70.30 -51.35 51.70
CA LYS A 321 71.05 -50.20 52.22
C LYS A 321 72.33 -50.73 52.87
N THR A 322 73.48 -50.21 52.48
CA THR A 322 74.75 -50.48 53.17
C THR A 322 75.33 -49.17 53.69
N THR A 323 75.77 -49.16 54.95
CA THR A 323 76.42 -48.02 55.59
C THR A 323 77.79 -48.43 56.10
N LEU A 324 78.83 -47.72 55.66
CA LEU A 324 80.19 -47.85 56.14
C LEU A 324 80.50 -46.70 57.10
N THR A 325 80.91 -47.00 58.33
CA THR A 325 81.24 -46.00 59.34
C THR A 325 82.67 -46.17 59.82
N ASN A 326 83.47 -45.10 59.81
CA ASN A 326 84.83 -45.13 60.33
C ASN A 326 84.83 -45.09 61.85
N ILE A 327 85.09 -46.24 62.47
CA ILE A 327 85.17 -46.43 63.93
C ILE A 327 86.62 -46.49 64.44
N SER A 328 87.62 -46.25 63.58
CA SER A 328 89.05 -46.31 63.95
C SER A 328 89.53 -45.17 64.86
N GLY A 329 88.71 -44.11 65.02
CA GLY A 329 89.06 -42.90 65.78
C GLY A 329 90.00 -41.93 65.07
N SER A 330 90.39 -42.19 63.82
CA SER A 330 91.23 -41.32 62.99
C SER A 330 90.76 -41.31 61.54
N ASN A 331 91.11 -40.30 60.75
CA ASN A 331 90.66 -40.21 59.34
C ASN A 331 91.30 -41.31 58.49
N ILE A 332 90.49 -42.11 57.78
CA ILE A 332 90.97 -43.05 56.76
C ILE A 332 91.10 -42.24 55.46
N THR A 333 92.33 -41.89 55.09
CA THR A 333 92.64 -41.07 53.91
C THR A 333 93.06 -41.89 52.68
N THR A 334 93.27 -43.20 52.85
CA THR A 334 93.38 -44.14 51.73
C THR A 334 91.98 -44.51 51.24
N PRO A 335 91.75 -44.67 49.93
CA PRO A 335 90.46 -45.13 49.44
C PRO A 335 90.04 -46.45 50.07
N ILE A 336 88.74 -46.56 50.37
CA ILE A 336 88.07 -47.81 50.73
C ILE A 336 87.25 -48.22 49.51
N TYR A 337 87.30 -49.50 49.14
CA TYR A 337 86.43 -50.04 48.09
C TYR A 337 85.45 -51.05 48.69
N TRP A 338 84.18 -50.91 48.33
CA TRP A 338 83.13 -51.87 48.66
C TRP A 338 82.69 -52.58 47.40
N MET A 339 82.57 -53.91 47.44
CA MET A 339 82.02 -54.71 46.36
C MET A 339 80.91 -55.62 46.88
N HIS A 340 79.81 -55.74 46.13
CA HIS A 340 78.81 -56.79 46.29
C HIS A 340 78.81 -57.66 45.02
N ASN A 341 78.83 -58.98 45.18
CA ASN A 341 78.99 -59.93 44.08
C ASN A 341 77.92 -61.03 44.11
N VAL A 342 77.46 -61.46 42.93
CA VAL A 342 76.34 -62.40 42.74
C VAL A 342 76.65 -63.34 41.57
N ASP A 343 76.48 -64.64 41.77
CA ASP A 343 76.41 -65.64 40.69
C ASP A 343 74.93 -65.88 40.31
N PRO A 344 74.54 -65.75 39.02
CA PRO A 344 73.18 -66.01 38.56
C PRO A 344 72.89 -67.43 38.04
N ASP A 345 73.85 -68.38 37.94
CA ASP A 345 73.58 -69.68 37.24
C ASP A 345 74.02 -71.02 37.87
N ASN A 346 74.58 -71.05 39.09
CA ASN A 346 74.58 -72.24 39.98
C ASN A 346 75.10 -73.55 39.33
N ASN A 347 76.40 -73.80 39.50
CA ASN A 347 77.11 -74.88 38.81
C ASN A 347 76.89 -76.30 39.38
N GLN A 348 75.71 -76.90 39.20
CA GLN A 348 75.50 -78.36 39.31
C GLN A 348 74.81 -78.99 38.08
N SER A 349 75.48 -79.94 37.44
CA SER A 349 75.08 -80.47 36.15
C SER A 349 74.01 -81.57 36.20
N ILE A 350 72.86 -81.35 35.55
CA ILE A 350 72.02 -82.44 35.00
C ILE A 350 71.64 -82.13 33.54
N ASN A 351 72.57 -82.43 32.61
CA ASN A 351 72.36 -82.47 31.15
C ASN A 351 72.13 -81.15 30.39
N GLY A 352 72.62 -80.00 30.86
CA GLY A 352 72.74 -78.80 30.03
C GLY A 352 73.47 -77.66 30.74
N ASN A 353 74.46 -77.06 30.09
CA ASN A 353 75.08 -75.82 30.56
C ASN A 353 74.15 -74.67 30.12
N PHE A 354 73.46 -74.01 31.05
CA PHE A 354 72.63 -72.86 30.71
C PHE A 354 73.53 -71.66 30.45
N ALA A 355 73.37 -71.00 29.30
CA ALA A 355 74.17 -69.83 28.95
C ALA A 355 73.45 -68.57 29.44
N THR A 356 73.87 -68.00 30.56
CA THR A 356 73.42 -66.66 30.95
C THR A 356 73.94 -65.61 29.99
N THR A 357 73.11 -64.59 29.73
CA THR A 357 73.50 -63.39 29.01
C THR A 357 73.49 -62.22 29.97
N ASN A 358 74.68 -61.90 30.49
CA ASN A 358 74.89 -60.71 31.31
C ASN A 358 74.96 -59.48 30.39
N THR A 359 74.16 -58.46 30.70
CA THR A 359 74.04 -57.20 29.97
C THR A 359 74.14 -56.03 30.94
N ILE A 360 75.14 -55.17 30.77
CA ILE A 360 75.17 -53.87 31.46
C ILE A 360 74.14 -52.96 30.77
N VAL A 361 73.06 -52.63 31.47
CA VAL A 361 71.95 -51.81 30.97
C VAL A 361 72.32 -50.32 31.01
N SER A 362 72.96 -49.88 32.11
CA SER A 362 73.49 -48.53 32.25
C SER A 362 74.73 -48.51 33.13
N GLN A 363 75.67 -47.61 32.82
CA GLN A 363 76.88 -47.35 33.59
C GLN A 363 77.05 -45.83 33.68
N PRO A 364 77.28 -45.23 34.87
CA PRO A 364 77.26 -43.78 35.00
C PRO A 364 78.44 -43.08 34.34
N ASN A 365 78.16 -42.12 33.45
CA ASN A 365 79.14 -41.20 32.88
C ASN A 365 79.10 -39.79 33.52
N GLY A 366 78.19 -39.56 34.47
CA GLY A 366 77.97 -38.29 35.15
C GLY A 366 77.17 -38.46 36.45
N SER A 367 76.74 -37.36 37.08
CA SER A 367 76.16 -37.39 38.44
C SER A 367 74.65 -37.71 38.52
N THR A 368 74.03 -38.20 37.45
CA THR A 368 72.57 -38.40 37.35
C THR A 368 72.14 -39.79 36.88
N ASP A 369 73.10 -40.66 36.53
CA ASP A 369 72.81 -41.94 35.88
C ASP A 369 72.85 -43.13 36.86
N LEU A 370 71.94 -44.08 36.66
CA LEU A 370 71.87 -45.35 37.38
C LEU A 370 73.00 -46.30 36.91
N ALA A 371 73.62 -47.06 37.81
CA ALA A 371 74.45 -48.20 37.43
C ALA A 371 73.59 -49.48 37.48
N GLN A 372 73.32 -50.12 36.33
CA GLN A 372 72.44 -51.30 36.25
C GLN A 372 73.04 -52.39 35.37
N VAL A 373 72.96 -53.62 35.86
CA VAL A 373 73.35 -54.85 35.15
C VAL A 373 72.25 -55.90 35.31
N THR A 374 71.93 -56.58 34.21
CA THR A 374 70.87 -57.60 34.12
C THR A 374 71.46 -58.91 33.63
N ALA A 375 71.23 -59.99 34.37
CA ALA A 375 71.50 -61.36 33.96
C ALA A 375 70.22 -61.97 33.40
N THR A 376 70.27 -62.45 32.15
CA THR A 376 69.12 -63.10 31.47
C THR A 376 69.41 -64.57 31.24
N GLN A 377 68.52 -65.47 31.66
CA GLN A 377 68.61 -66.90 31.38
C GLN A 377 68.02 -67.26 30.00
N PRO A 378 68.35 -68.43 29.41
CA PRO A 378 67.82 -68.85 28.10
C PRO A 378 66.29 -68.97 27.99
N ASP A 379 65.56 -69.04 29.11
CA ASP A 379 64.10 -69.06 29.14
C ASP A 379 63.45 -67.66 29.13
N GLY A 380 64.26 -66.60 29.15
CA GLY A 380 63.83 -65.21 29.15
C GLY A 380 63.60 -64.61 30.54
N SER A 381 63.82 -65.36 31.62
CA SER A 381 63.83 -64.79 32.98
C SER A 381 65.04 -63.88 33.20
N THR A 382 64.86 -62.82 34.00
CA THR A 382 65.85 -61.76 34.20
C THR A 382 66.02 -61.40 35.68
N LEU A 383 67.27 -61.30 36.14
CA LEU A 383 67.65 -60.69 37.42
C LEU A 383 68.40 -59.39 37.14
N SER A 384 67.93 -58.25 37.65
CA SER A 384 68.67 -56.98 37.55
C SER A 384 69.18 -56.53 38.90
N LEU A 385 70.46 -56.15 38.97
CA LEU A 385 71.08 -55.45 40.09
C LEU A 385 71.37 -54.01 39.67
N ALA A 386 70.84 -53.05 40.43
CA ALA A 386 71.02 -51.62 40.17
C ALA A 386 71.49 -50.86 41.42
N ALA A 387 72.39 -49.88 41.27
CA ALA A 387 72.75 -48.93 42.33
C ALA A 387 72.30 -47.52 42.00
N ILE A 388 71.77 -46.84 43.02
CA ILE A 388 71.19 -45.48 42.96
C ILE A 388 72.29 -44.41 43.15
N ASP A 389 73.50 -44.80 43.54
CA ASP A 389 74.67 -43.92 43.64
C ASP A 389 75.30 -43.73 42.24
N PRO A 390 75.39 -42.50 41.70
CA PRO A 390 76.01 -42.24 40.40
C PRO A 390 77.54 -42.48 40.38
N GLN A 391 78.16 -42.68 41.55
CA GLN A 391 79.55 -43.13 41.63
C GLN A 391 79.66 -44.65 41.45
N ALA A 392 78.62 -45.45 41.68
CA ALA A 392 78.68 -46.92 41.55
C ALA A 392 79.19 -47.39 40.18
N ARG A 393 79.87 -48.54 40.15
CA ARG A 393 80.33 -49.19 38.92
C ARG A 393 79.92 -50.66 38.92
N VAL A 394 79.26 -51.10 37.83
CA VAL A 394 78.95 -52.51 37.58
C VAL A 394 79.94 -53.14 36.60
N THR A 395 80.24 -54.42 36.81
CA THR A 395 80.93 -55.27 35.84
C THR A 395 80.40 -56.70 35.92
N TYR A 396 80.73 -57.50 34.92
CA TYR A 396 80.73 -58.97 35.04
C TYR A 396 82.17 -59.47 34.88
N GLY A 397 82.52 -60.61 35.48
CA GLY A 397 83.88 -61.13 35.45
C GLY A 397 83.99 -62.57 35.96
N GLY A 398 84.91 -63.34 35.39
CA GLY A 398 85.03 -64.77 35.71
C GLY A 398 85.63 -65.03 37.10
N PHE A 399 85.06 -66.02 37.81
CA PHE A 399 85.46 -66.78 39.01
C PHE A 399 86.44 -66.26 40.09
N ASN A 400 87.41 -65.39 39.79
CA ASN A 400 88.52 -65.07 40.70
C ASN A 400 88.60 -63.59 41.09
N ASN A 401 87.69 -62.73 40.63
CA ASN A 401 87.77 -61.30 40.94
C ASN A 401 87.27 -61.00 42.36
N ARG A 402 88.19 -61.07 43.34
CA ARG A 402 87.93 -60.85 44.77
C ARG A 402 88.43 -59.49 45.29
N ASP A 403 88.74 -58.57 44.39
CA ASP A 403 89.29 -57.25 44.72
C ASP A 403 88.34 -56.14 44.30
N ALA A 404 87.80 -55.42 45.29
CA ALA A 404 86.80 -54.39 45.07
C ALA A 404 87.35 -53.19 44.27
N SER A 405 88.65 -52.91 44.39
CA SER A 405 89.39 -51.96 43.55
C SER A 405 89.45 -52.39 42.08
N ASN A 406 89.70 -53.66 41.77
CA ASN A 406 89.79 -54.15 40.38
C ASN A 406 88.46 -54.05 39.63
N VAL A 407 87.32 -54.26 40.31
CA VAL A 407 85.98 -54.00 39.74
C VAL A 407 85.77 -52.51 39.46
N TRP A 408 86.28 -51.64 40.33
CA TRP A 408 86.15 -50.19 40.17
C TRP A 408 87.06 -49.63 39.07
N ASP A 409 88.32 -50.04 39.05
CA ASP A 409 89.36 -49.58 38.13
C ASP A 409 89.29 -50.28 36.75
N GLY A 410 88.35 -51.22 36.56
CA GLY A 410 88.03 -51.94 35.31
C GLY A 410 87.42 -51.08 34.19
N VAL A 411 87.95 -49.87 33.99
CA VAL A 411 87.53 -48.88 32.99
C VAL A 411 87.67 -49.44 31.58
N GLY A 412 86.56 -49.63 30.86
CA GLY A 412 86.60 -50.08 29.46
C GLY A 412 85.27 -50.37 28.77
N PHE A 413 84.19 -50.65 29.51
CA PHE A 413 82.88 -50.99 28.95
C PHE A 413 81.93 -49.77 28.96
N THR A 414 82.13 -48.85 28.01
CA THR A 414 81.38 -47.57 27.91
C THR A 414 80.12 -47.65 27.04
N SER A 415 79.58 -48.85 26.84
CA SER A 415 78.36 -49.13 26.07
C SER A 415 77.77 -50.44 26.56
N ALA A 416 76.47 -50.68 26.38
CA ALA A 416 75.86 -51.97 26.70
C ALA A 416 76.59 -53.11 25.95
N VAL A 417 77.22 -54.00 26.71
CA VAL A 417 77.88 -55.20 26.18
C VAL A 417 77.15 -56.42 26.71
N SER A 418 76.75 -57.30 25.78
CA SER A 418 76.21 -58.62 26.07
C SER A 418 77.27 -59.68 25.73
N SER A 419 77.65 -60.53 26.68
CA SER A 419 78.50 -61.69 26.40
C SER A 419 77.73 -62.99 26.56
N SER A 420 77.49 -63.71 25.46
CA SER A 420 76.88 -65.05 25.44
C SER A 420 77.97 -66.14 25.38
N ALA A 421 78.89 -66.12 26.34
CA ALA A 421 79.99 -67.08 26.41
C ALA A 421 79.67 -68.17 27.44
N ASN A 422 80.00 -69.44 27.14
CA ASN A 422 79.79 -70.61 28.02
C ASN A 422 80.77 -70.64 29.22
N ALA A 423 81.08 -69.48 29.79
CA ALA A 423 81.94 -69.29 30.94
C ALA A 423 81.15 -68.49 31.98
N ASP A 424 80.49 -69.24 32.84
CA ASP A 424 80.07 -68.94 34.22
C ASP A 424 80.87 -67.73 34.81
N GLN A 425 80.12 -66.66 35.13
CA GLN A 425 80.61 -65.30 35.35
C GLN A 425 79.70 -64.53 36.33
N ALA A 426 80.28 -64.17 37.47
CA ALA A 426 79.59 -63.37 38.48
C ALA A 426 79.38 -61.91 38.04
N VAL A 427 78.31 -61.33 38.59
CA VAL A 427 77.90 -59.94 38.43
C VAL A 427 78.31 -59.16 39.68
N SER A 428 79.20 -58.19 39.51
CA SER A 428 79.80 -57.42 40.61
C SER A 428 79.43 -55.94 40.54
N LEU A 429 79.17 -55.33 41.69
CA LEU A 429 78.91 -53.90 41.84
C LEU A 429 79.85 -53.30 42.89
N SER A 430 80.65 -52.31 42.51
CA SER A 430 81.65 -51.66 43.36
C SER A 430 81.39 -50.17 43.61
N HIS A 431 81.77 -49.70 44.80
CA HIS A 431 81.77 -48.30 45.22
C HIS A 431 83.16 -47.92 45.77
N LYS A 432 83.68 -46.76 45.36
CA LYS A 432 84.91 -46.17 45.91
C LYS A 432 84.59 -45.03 46.86
N ILE A 433 85.08 -45.14 48.08
CA ILE A 433 85.00 -44.11 49.11
C ILE A 433 86.39 -43.47 49.20
N ASN A 434 86.56 -42.27 48.61
CA ASN A 434 87.88 -41.65 48.47
C ASN A 434 88.59 -41.40 49.82
N SER A 435 87.85 -41.04 50.86
CA SER A 435 88.31 -40.93 52.24
C SER A 435 87.13 -40.93 53.19
N LEU A 436 87.31 -41.41 54.43
CA LEU A 436 86.26 -41.42 55.46
C LEU A 436 86.80 -40.81 56.76
N THR A 437 86.25 -39.68 57.19
CA THR A 437 86.68 -38.99 58.42
C THR A 437 86.36 -39.78 59.68
N ALA A 438 87.06 -39.55 60.78
CA ALA A 438 86.79 -40.22 62.06
C ALA A 438 85.34 -40.00 62.51
N GLY A 439 84.59 -41.08 62.77
CA GLY A 439 83.16 -41.03 63.08
C GLY A 439 82.25 -40.69 61.89
N GLY A 440 82.83 -40.36 60.73
CA GLY A 440 82.09 -40.17 59.49
C GLY A 440 81.57 -41.50 58.94
N SER A 441 80.41 -41.43 58.29
CA SER A 441 79.80 -42.54 57.59
C SER A 441 79.49 -42.19 56.13
N THR A 442 79.36 -43.21 55.31
CA THR A 442 78.79 -43.13 53.96
C THR A 442 77.78 -44.24 53.77
N THR A 443 76.72 -43.96 53.03
CA THR A 443 75.60 -44.87 52.79
C THR A 443 75.35 -44.94 51.30
N PHE A 444 75.24 -46.16 50.79
CA PHE A 444 74.88 -46.42 49.39
C PHE A 444 73.74 -47.45 49.33
N PHE A 445 72.93 -47.32 48.28
CA PHE A 445 71.71 -48.08 48.07
C PHE A 445 71.75 -48.80 46.73
N TYR A 446 71.38 -50.07 46.74
CA TYR A 446 71.27 -50.90 45.56
C TYR A 446 70.08 -51.86 45.69
N ALA A 447 69.43 -52.17 44.59
CA ALA A 447 68.21 -52.95 44.54
C ALA A 447 68.32 -54.11 43.55
N TYR A 448 67.67 -55.23 43.90
CA TYR A 448 67.30 -56.26 42.94
C TYR A 448 65.91 -55.99 42.37
N ASN A 449 65.78 -56.07 41.05
CA ASN A 449 64.51 -56.21 40.35
C ASN A 449 64.43 -57.62 39.77
N LEU A 450 63.33 -58.31 40.09
CA LEU A 450 63.04 -59.70 39.70
C LEU A 450 61.94 -59.79 38.61
N ALA A 451 61.46 -58.65 38.13
CA ALA A 451 60.45 -58.52 37.08
C ALA A 451 61.04 -57.91 35.80
N ALA A 452 60.45 -58.26 34.65
CA ALA A 452 60.80 -57.70 33.34
C ALA A 452 60.26 -56.28 33.11
N ASP A 453 59.53 -55.71 34.06
CA ASP A 453 59.01 -54.33 34.01
C ASP A 453 60.01 -53.36 34.66
N SER A 454 60.29 -52.26 33.96
CA SER A 454 61.26 -51.23 34.37
C SER A 454 60.60 -50.02 35.05
N SER A 455 59.28 -49.92 35.04
CA SER A 455 58.53 -48.72 35.47
C SER A 455 58.63 -48.43 36.98
N PHE A 456 58.69 -49.45 37.84
CA PHE A 456 58.73 -49.25 39.29
C PHE A 456 60.08 -48.68 39.79
N LEU A 457 61.18 -48.96 39.09
CA LEU A 457 62.50 -48.39 39.39
C LEU A 457 62.53 -46.86 39.27
N ALA A 458 61.73 -46.28 38.35
CA ALA A 458 61.60 -44.83 38.18
C ALA A 458 60.85 -44.15 39.35
N SER A 459 59.92 -44.86 39.99
CA SER A 459 59.15 -44.33 41.14
C SER A 459 59.97 -44.28 42.44
N VAL A 460 60.90 -45.22 42.63
CA VAL A 460 61.84 -45.19 43.77
C VAL A 460 62.92 -44.12 43.57
N LEU A 461 63.32 -43.85 42.32
CA LEU A 461 64.30 -42.81 41.97
C LEU A 461 63.79 -41.39 42.25
N THR A 462 62.50 -41.13 42.06
CA THR A 462 61.91 -39.78 42.15
C THR A 462 61.83 -39.26 43.59
N ALA A 463 61.79 -40.12 44.61
CA ALA A 463 61.77 -39.72 46.02
C ALA A 463 63.10 -39.12 46.54
N PHE A 464 64.19 -39.19 45.75
CA PHE A 464 65.53 -38.69 46.13
C PHE A 464 66.11 -37.66 45.16
N ALA A 465 65.30 -37.18 44.21
CA ALA A 465 65.73 -36.18 43.24
C ALA A 465 65.97 -34.80 43.90
N LYS A 466 66.98 -34.06 43.42
CA LYS A 466 67.19 -32.64 43.75
C LYS A 466 65.99 -31.81 43.25
N PRO A 467 65.42 -30.90 44.06
CA PRO A 467 64.32 -30.03 43.64
C PRO A 467 64.68 -29.13 42.46
N SER A 468 63.64 -28.70 41.72
CA SER A 468 63.76 -27.63 40.72
C SER A 468 64.20 -26.31 41.37
N THR A 469 64.79 -25.41 40.57
CA THR A 469 65.00 -24.02 40.99
C THR A 469 63.64 -23.39 41.33
N PRO A 470 63.50 -22.66 42.46
CA PRO A 470 62.30 -21.89 42.72
C PRO A 470 62.13 -20.77 41.67
N ASP A 471 60.94 -20.19 41.57
CA ASP A 471 60.62 -19.09 40.68
C ASP A 471 59.78 -18.03 41.41
N LEU A 472 59.72 -16.80 40.92
CA LEU A 472 58.75 -15.80 41.39
C LEU A 472 57.34 -16.13 40.86
N THR A 473 56.31 -15.73 41.60
CA THR A 473 54.97 -15.65 41.03
C THR A 473 54.87 -14.42 40.13
N ALA A 474 54.15 -14.50 39.01
CA ALA A 474 53.88 -13.36 38.12
C ALA A 474 53.15 -12.16 38.78
N LEU A 475 52.63 -12.33 40.00
CA LEU A 475 52.08 -11.23 40.82
C LEU A 475 53.10 -10.64 41.82
N SER A 476 54.24 -11.31 42.00
CA SER A 476 55.34 -10.88 42.85
C SER A 476 56.56 -10.42 42.06
N ASP A 477 56.68 -10.79 40.79
CA ASP A 477 57.58 -10.14 39.84
C ASP A 477 56.85 -8.93 39.26
N THR A 478 57.22 -7.73 39.69
CA THR A 478 56.44 -6.51 39.42
C THR A 478 57.24 -5.56 38.56
N GLY A 479 56.62 -4.98 37.54
CA GLY A 479 57.29 -4.02 36.66
C GLY A 479 57.03 -4.28 35.19
N ILE A 480 58.07 -4.18 34.37
CA ILE A 480 57.97 -4.28 32.90
C ILE A 480 57.91 -5.73 32.41
N SER A 481 58.38 -6.68 33.22
CA SER A 481 58.37 -8.13 32.94
C SER A 481 57.86 -8.90 34.15
N ASP A 482 57.09 -9.96 33.93
CA ASP A 482 56.63 -10.92 34.94
C ASP A 482 57.53 -12.16 35.05
N THR A 483 58.76 -12.07 34.51
CA THR A 483 59.76 -13.15 34.45
C THR A 483 61.22 -12.70 34.58
N ASP A 484 61.52 -11.41 34.83
CA ASP A 484 62.91 -10.92 34.92
C ASP A 484 63.51 -10.96 36.33
N ASN A 485 62.69 -11.28 37.34
CA ASN A 485 63.04 -11.37 38.75
C ASN A 485 63.48 -10.03 39.38
N ILE A 486 62.93 -8.92 38.89
CA ILE A 486 63.10 -7.56 39.43
C ILE A 486 61.75 -7.06 39.94
N THR A 487 61.68 -6.62 41.21
CA THR A 487 60.38 -6.30 41.80
C THR A 487 60.42 -5.25 42.92
N SER A 488 59.43 -4.35 42.91
CA SER A 488 59.11 -3.43 44.02
C SER A 488 58.28 -4.08 45.13
N ASN A 489 57.78 -5.30 44.93
CA ASN A 489 57.16 -6.08 46.01
C ASN A 489 58.25 -6.59 46.98
N ASN A 490 58.48 -5.85 48.06
CA ASN A 490 59.40 -6.24 49.14
C ASN A 490 58.95 -7.42 50.03
N THR A 491 57.83 -8.06 49.70
CA THR A 491 57.36 -9.33 50.29
C THR A 491 57.06 -10.35 49.18
N PRO A 492 58.05 -10.72 48.35
CA PRO A 492 57.82 -11.60 47.22
C PRO A 492 57.25 -12.96 47.62
N THR A 493 56.42 -13.52 46.74
CA THR A 493 55.94 -14.90 46.80
C THR A 493 56.62 -15.75 45.74
N PHE A 494 57.30 -16.80 46.21
CA PHE A 494 57.95 -17.81 45.39
C PHE A 494 57.07 -19.03 45.17
N VAL A 495 57.31 -19.72 44.05
CA VAL A 495 56.66 -20.96 43.64
C VAL A 495 57.69 -21.97 43.13
N GLY A 496 57.24 -23.20 42.94
CA GLY A 496 58.01 -24.21 42.21
C GLY A 496 57.30 -25.56 42.21
N THR A 497 57.96 -26.56 41.64
CA THR A 497 57.46 -27.94 41.59
C THR A 497 58.46 -28.93 42.21
N VAL A 498 57.94 -29.84 43.02
CA VAL A 498 58.67 -30.87 43.76
C VAL A 498 57.86 -32.18 43.75
N ALA A 499 58.31 -33.22 44.47
CA ALA A 499 57.50 -34.42 44.68
C ALA A 499 56.20 -34.07 45.46
N PRO A 500 55.02 -34.64 45.12
CA PRO A 500 53.77 -34.34 45.82
C PRO A 500 53.80 -34.62 47.33
N ASN A 501 53.07 -33.80 48.10
CA ASN A 501 52.90 -33.91 49.55
C ASN A 501 54.20 -33.96 50.39
N VAL A 502 55.27 -33.29 49.97
CA VAL A 502 56.52 -33.12 50.75
C VAL A 502 56.59 -31.75 51.43
N THR A 503 57.33 -31.65 52.53
CA THR A 503 57.63 -30.35 53.15
C THR A 503 58.78 -29.69 52.43
N VAL A 504 58.55 -28.50 51.87
CA VAL A 504 59.56 -27.67 51.22
C VAL A 504 60.14 -26.70 52.26
N THR A 505 61.46 -26.64 52.36
CA THR A 505 62.18 -25.65 53.18
C THR A 505 62.84 -24.63 52.27
N VAL A 506 62.63 -23.35 52.53
CA VAL A 506 63.11 -22.23 51.71
C VAL A 506 64.23 -21.50 52.44
N PHE A 507 65.26 -21.11 51.70
CA PHE A 507 66.45 -20.41 52.17
C PHE A 507 66.70 -19.16 51.31
N VAL A 508 67.21 -18.10 51.94
CA VAL A 508 67.79 -16.91 51.28
C VAL A 508 69.26 -16.82 51.65
N ASP A 509 70.14 -16.73 50.65
CA ASP A 509 71.60 -16.72 50.80
C ASP A 509 72.15 -17.85 51.69
N GLY A 510 71.50 -19.02 51.63
CA GLY A 510 71.78 -20.20 52.46
C GLY A 510 71.27 -20.13 53.91
N THR A 511 70.63 -19.04 54.33
CA THR A 511 69.98 -18.88 55.63
C THR A 511 68.52 -19.36 55.57
N PHE A 512 68.09 -20.15 56.56
CA PHE A 512 66.71 -20.63 56.65
C PHE A 512 65.71 -19.47 56.72
N LEU A 513 64.72 -19.46 55.81
CA LEU A 513 63.69 -18.44 55.72
C LEU A 513 62.32 -18.97 56.19
N GLY A 514 61.99 -20.23 55.89
CA GLY A 514 60.76 -20.86 56.35
C GLY A 514 60.47 -22.22 55.72
N THR A 515 59.27 -22.75 55.98
CA THR A 515 58.79 -24.02 55.42
C THR A 515 57.36 -23.88 54.89
N THR A 516 57.07 -24.59 53.80
CA THR A 516 55.73 -24.78 53.23
C THR A 516 55.55 -26.27 52.87
N ASN A 517 54.39 -26.67 52.37
CA ASN A 517 54.17 -28.03 51.85
C ASN A 517 53.76 -27.95 50.38
N SER A 518 54.16 -28.95 49.59
CA SER A 518 53.65 -29.11 48.23
C SER A 518 52.27 -29.77 48.23
N ASP A 519 51.44 -29.42 47.24
CA ASP A 519 50.14 -30.04 47.01
C ASP A 519 50.24 -31.48 46.45
N THR A 520 49.09 -32.05 46.11
CA THR A 520 48.97 -33.41 45.53
C THR A 520 49.52 -33.53 44.10
N SER A 521 49.87 -32.42 43.46
CA SER A 521 50.50 -32.33 42.14
C SER A 521 51.98 -31.96 42.22
N GLY A 522 52.50 -31.61 43.41
CA GLY A 522 53.88 -31.22 43.62
C GLY A 522 54.14 -29.71 43.62
N ASN A 523 53.12 -28.88 43.41
CA ASN A 523 53.29 -27.42 43.41
C ASN A 523 53.38 -26.91 44.85
N TRP A 524 54.20 -25.88 45.09
CA TRP A 524 54.29 -25.21 46.40
C TRP A 524 54.34 -23.68 46.22
N THR A 525 53.96 -22.97 47.27
CA THR A 525 54.02 -21.49 47.36
C THR A 525 54.65 -21.07 48.68
N PHE A 526 55.43 -19.99 48.69
CA PHE A 526 56.00 -19.39 49.90
C PHE A 526 56.13 -17.87 49.76
N THR A 527 55.37 -17.13 50.56
CA THR A 527 55.53 -15.67 50.70
C THR A 527 56.55 -15.35 51.79
N THR A 528 57.47 -14.45 51.48
CA THR A 528 58.53 -14.01 52.38
C THR A 528 58.07 -13.00 53.43
N GLY A 529 58.89 -12.79 54.46
CA GLY A 529 58.86 -11.56 55.24
C GLY A 529 59.54 -10.42 54.48
N MET A 530 59.42 -9.19 55.00
CA MET A 530 59.96 -7.98 54.36
C MET A 530 61.47 -8.10 54.07
N LEU A 531 61.82 -8.04 52.80
CA LEU A 531 63.18 -7.89 52.29
C LEU A 531 63.48 -6.39 52.10
N VAL A 532 64.76 -6.04 51.95
CA VAL A 532 65.19 -4.66 51.64
C VAL A 532 65.69 -4.58 50.20
N ASP A 533 65.99 -3.36 49.76
CA ASP A 533 66.62 -3.06 48.47
C ASP A 533 67.98 -3.79 48.34
N ASP A 534 68.02 -4.90 47.60
CA ASP A 534 69.20 -5.75 47.34
C ASP A 534 68.91 -6.85 46.31
N THR A 535 69.94 -7.61 45.90
CA THR A 535 69.80 -8.86 45.13
C THR A 535 70.06 -10.09 46.01
N TYR A 536 69.17 -11.08 45.97
CA TYR A 536 69.14 -12.26 46.84
C TYR A 536 69.18 -13.58 46.06
N ASP A 537 69.85 -14.62 46.61
CA ASP A 537 69.82 -15.99 46.06
C ASP A 537 68.87 -16.90 46.87
N ILE A 538 67.78 -17.34 46.24
CA ILE A 538 66.74 -18.19 46.86
C ILE A 538 66.94 -19.66 46.50
N THR A 539 66.96 -20.54 47.50
CA THR A 539 67.11 -22.00 47.31
C THR A 539 66.11 -22.80 48.16
N ILE A 540 65.86 -24.06 47.78
CA ILE A 540 64.96 -24.97 48.51
C ILE A 540 65.54 -26.36 48.75
N THR A 541 65.05 -27.04 49.79
CA THR A 541 65.16 -28.50 50.00
C THR A 541 63.78 -29.10 50.23
N THR A 542 63.61 -30.41 50.02
CA THR A 542 62.36 -31.13 50.29
C THR A 542 62.56 -32.21 51.34
N THR A 543 61.52 -32.47 52.16
CA THR A 543 61.50 -33.55 53.16
C THR A 543 60.29 -34.46 52.92
N ASP A 544 60.52 -35.75 52.69
CA ASP A 544 59.45 -36.73 52.48
C ASP A 544 58.65 -37.03 53.78
N GLY A 545 57.49 -37.68 53.65
CA GLY A 545 56.67 -38.10 54.79
C GLY A 545 57.34 -39.12 55.73
N ALA A 546 58.55 -39.62 55.39
CA ALA A 546 59.39 -40.48 56.21
C ALA A 546 60.58 -39.72 56.86
N GLY A 547 60.64 -38.38 56.70
CA GLY A 547 61.67 -37.52 57.29
C GLY A 547 63.01 -37.48 56.54
N LYS A 548 63.07 -37.92 55.28
CA LYS A 548 64.30 -37.88 54.46
C LYS A 548 64.38 -36.56 53.69
N VAL A 549 65.54 -35.92 53.74
CA VAL A 549 65.79 -34.60 53.12
C VAL A 549 66.57 -34.74 51.81
N SER A 550 66.16 -34.03 50.76
CA SER A 550 66.85 -33.97 49.47
C SER A 550 68.02 -32.97 49.44
N PRO A 551 68.93 -33.05 48.45
CA PRO A 551 69.91 -31.99 48.18
C PRO A 551 69.24 -30.66 47.81
N ALA A 552 69.87 -29.53 48.10
CA ALA A 552 69.32 -28.22 47.76
C ALA A 552 69.19 -27.97 46.24
N SER A 553 68.19 -27.18 45.86
CA SER A 553 67.96 -26.68 44.49
C SER A 553 69.17 -25.90 43.95
N SER A 554 69.09 -25.47 42.69
CA SER A 554 69.94 -24.36 42.24
C SER A 554 69.34 -23.03 42.75
N PRO A 555 70.12 -21.95 42.88
CA PRO A 555 69.60 -20.65 43.31
C PRO A 555 68.79 -19.97 42.20
N LEU A 556 67.73 -19.26 42.61
CA LEU A 556 67.07 -18.20 41.85
C LEU A 556 67.62 -16.86 42.33
N SER A 557 68.08 -15.98 41.43
CA SER A 557 68.55 -14.65 41.80
C SER A 557 67.41 -13.64 41.61
N VAL A 558 67.11 -12.85 42.64
CA VAL A 558 65.95 -11.94 42.70
C VAL A 558 66.40 -10.58 43.19
N THR A 559 66.02 -9.51 42.49
CA THR A 559 66.31 -8.13 42.90
C THR A 559 65.06 -7.46 43.45
N ILE A 560 65.16 -6.94 44.66
CA ILE A 560 64.15 -6.07 45.26
C ILE A 560 64.58 -4.62 45.01
N ASP A 561 63.75 -3.84 44.33
CA ASP A 561 64.00 -2.42 44.03
C ASP A 561 62.81 -1.57 44.51
N ILE A 562 63.03 -0.82 45.58
CA ILE A 562 62.02 0.02 46.25
C ILE A 562 62.42 1.50 46.25
N VAL A 563 63.21 1.92 45.27
CA VAL A 563 63.67 3.31 45.14
C VAL A 563 62.52 4.24 44.71
N ASP A 564 62.65 5.55 45.01
CA ASP A 564 61.62 6.55 44.70
C ASP A 564 61.23 6.53 43.20
N PRO A 565 59.92 6.60 42.86
CA PRO A 565 59.44 6.44 41.50
C PRO A 565 59.90 7.52 40.51
N PRO A 566 59.89 7.22 39.19
CA PRO A 566 60.34 8.12 38.13
C PRO A 566 59.59 9.46 38.07
N ALA A 567 60.16 10.43 37.36
CA ALA A 567 59.53 11.73 37.13
C ALA A 567 58.26 11.62 36.26
N ALA A 568 57.24 12.42 36.60
CA ALA A 568 55.99 12.48 35.85
C ALA A 568 56.20 12.92 34.38
N PRO A 569 55.43 12.42 33.41
CA PRO A 569 55.51 12.85 32.01
C PRO A 569 55.24 14.35 31.83
N THR A 570 55.85 14.97 30.83
CA THR A 570 55.71 16.40 30.53
C THR A 570 55.50 16.67 29.04
N GLY A 571 54.91 17.83 28.72
CA GLY A 571 54.70 18.26 27.35
C GLY A 571 53.71 17.39 26.59
N LEU A 572 52.59 17.00 27.24
CA LEU A 572 51.49 16.32 26.56
C LEU A 572 50.88 17.26 25.51
N ASP A 573 50.70 16.77 24.30
CA ASP A 573 50.19 17.54 23.14
C ASP A 573 49.43 16.63 22.17
N LEU A 574 48.42 17.16 21.48
CA LEU A 574 47.67 16.45 20.44
C LEU A 574 48.45 16.53 19.10
N VAL A 575 48.58 15.42 18.38
CA VAL A 575 49.23 15.45 17.06
C VAL A 575 48.39 16.29 16.10
N ALA A 576 48.99 17.26 15.41
CA ALA A 576 48.34 18.16 14.45
C ALA A 576 47.65 17.48 13.21
N LEU A 577 47.61 16.15 13.14
CA LEU A 577 46.80 15.37 12.19
C LEU A 577 45.59 14.68 12.85
N SER A 578 45.62 14.50 14.18
CA SER A 578 44.49 14.09 15.01
C SER A 578 43.79 15.27 15.69
N ASP A 579 44.33 16.50 15.61
CA ASP A 579 43.58 17.74 15.84
C ASP A 579 42.90 18.12 14.51
N ASP A 580 41.83 17.39 14.14
CA ASP A 580 41.13 17.59 12.88
C ASP A 580 40.10 18.71 12.98
N GLY A 581 40.26 19.75 12.16
CA GLY A 581 39.33 20.87 12.17
C GLY A 581 39.82 22.13 11.46
N THR A 582 39.25 23.28 11.86
CA THR A 582 39.63 24.60 11.33
C THR A 582 40.95 25.14 11.86
N SER A 583 41.45 24.56 12.94
CA SER A 583 42.79 24.74 13.50
C SER A 583 43.47 23.36 13.63
N SER A 584 44.74 23.35 13.98
CA SER A 584 45.51 22.13 14.25
C SER A 584 46.40 22.29 15.49
N THR A 585 45.92 23.14 16.42
CA THR A 585 46.55 23.53 17.68
C THR A 585 45.52 24.02 18.71
N ASP A 586 44.25 23.62 18.62
CA ASP A 586 43.19 24.03 19.56
C ASP A 586 42.57 22.88 20.36
N ASP A 587 43.07 21.65 20.18
CA ASP A 587 42.68 20.45 20.91
C ASP A 587 41.19 20.08 20.71
N ILE A 588 40.62 20.40 19.55
CA ILE A 588 39.22 20.17 19.17
C ILE A 588 39.18 19.33 17.89
N THR A 589 38.69 18.09 18.00
CA THR A 589 38.76 17.12 16.89
C THR A 589 37.53 16.24 16.78
N SER A 590 37.23 15.73 15.58
CA SER A 590 36.25 14.65 15.38
C SER A 590 36.86 13.24 15.43
N ASP A 591 38.20 13.13 15.43
CA ASP A 591 38.94 11.87 15.60
C ASP A 591 38.69 11.28 17.00
N THR A 592 37.77 10.33 17.10
CA THR A 592 37.47 9.56 18.33
C THR A 592 38.64 8.68 18.82
N THR A 593 39.76 8.64 18.11
CA THR A 593 41.00 7.91 18.45
C THR A 593 42.23 8.83 18.36
N PRO A 594 42.24 9.96 19.10
CA PRO A 594 43.24 10.99 18.91
C PRO A 594 44.65 10.50 19.24
N THR A 595 45.63 10.80 18.39
CA THR A 595 47.03 10.48 18.67
C THR A 595 47.66 11.56 19.54
N ILE A 596 48.13 11.18 20.72
CA ILE A 596 48.70 12.03 21.77
C ILE A 596 50.21 11.80 21.83
N THR A 597 50.98 12.85 22.12
CA THR A 597 52.43 12.77 22.31
C THR A 597 52.85 13.34 23.64
N GLY A 598 54.09 13.06 24.05
CA GLY A 598 54.72 13.74 25.16
C GLY A 598 56.15 13.27 25.40
N THR A 599 56.68 13.63 26.57
CA THR A 599 58.00 13.20 27.04
C THR A 599 57.94 12.53 28.41
N ALA A 600 58.83 11.57 28.64
CA ALA A 600 59.00 10.81 29.88
C ALA A 600 60.48 10.42 30.05
N GLU A 601 60.81 9.65 31.09
CA GLU A 601 62.15 9.06 31.23
C GLU A 601 62.44 8.04 30.11
N PRO A 602 63.65 7.98 29.52
CA PRO A 602 63.90 7.19 28.32
C PRO A 602 63.80 5.67 28.51
N ASN A 603 63.13 4.99 27.59
CA ASN A 603 62.83 3.55 27.60
C ASN A 603 61.94 3.08 28.77
N SER A 604 61.19 3.99 29.40
CA SER A 604 60.21 3.68 30.44
C SER A 604 58.80 3.51 29.86
N ARG A 605 57.95 2.73 30.53
CA ARG A 605 56.53 2.56 30.18
C ARG A 605 55.75 3.80 30.62
N VAL A 606 54.90 4.31 29.74
CA VAL A 606 54.05 5.48 29.98
C VAL A 606 52.60 5.07 29.84
N GLU A 607 51.84 5.11 30.94
CA GLU A 607 50.41 4.80 30.98
C GLU A 607 49.59 6.09 30.96
N LEU A 608 48.55 6.14 30.13
CA LEU A 608 47.68 7.31 29.95
C LEU A 608 46.30 7.06 30.57
N PHE A 609 45.70 8.13 31.09
CA PHE A 609 44.42 8.11 31.79
C PHE A 609 43.50 9.23 31.29
N ASP A 610 42.26 8.89 30.96
CA ASP A 610 41.15 9.84 30.78
C ASP A 610 40.31 9.88 32.06
N ASN A 611 40.12 11.06 32.65
CA ASN A 611 39.39 11.24 33.91
C ASN A 611 39.86 10.30 35.06
N GLY A 612 41.14 9.89 35.03
CA GLY A 612 41.74 8.94 35.98
C GLY A 612 41.50 7.45 35.69
N THR A 613 40.84 7.11 34.59
CA THR A 613 40.69 5.72 34.09
C THR A 613 41.74 5.45 33.02
N SER A 614 42.49 4.35 33.13
CA SER A 614 43.52 4.00 32.13
C SER A 614 42.90 3.79 30.75
N ILE A 615 43.46 4.44 29.74
CA ILE A 615 43.08 4.29 28.31
C ILE A 615 44.09 3.45 27.52
N GLY A 616 45.21 3.07 28.14
CA GLY A 616 46.29 2.27 27.57
C GLY A 616 47.67 2.87 27.85
N ASP A 617 48.71 2.20 27.34
CA ASP A 617 50.10 2.59 27.53
C ASP A 617 50.93 2.55 26.24
N THR A 618 52.12 3.14 26.33
CA THR A 618 53.14 3.17 25.29
C THR A 618 54.53 3.14 25.92
N MET A 619 55.57 2.93 25.11
CA MET A 619 56.96 3.07 25.54
C MET A 619 57.51 4.40 25.07
N SER A 620 58.27 5.06 25.94
CA SER A 620 59.16 6.15 25.52
C SER A 620 60.39 5.59 24.79
N ASP A 621 60.88 6.36 23.81
CA ASP A 621 62.09 6.02 23.08
C ASP A 621 63.36 6.32 23.88
N GLY A 622 64.53 6.00 23.31
CA GLY A 622 65.84 6.26 23.92
C GLY A 622 66.19 7.75 24.11
N SER A 623 65.32 8.67 23.68
CA SER A 623 65.38 10.12 23.94
C SER A 623 64.26 10.61 24.88
N GLY A 624 63.37 9.73 25.33
CA GLY A 624 62.25 10.04 26.22
C GLY A 624 60.97 10.49 25.51
N PHE A 625 60.92 10.51 24.17
CA PHE A 625 59.69 10.86 23.45
C PHE A 625 58.76 9.65 23.34
N TRP A 626 57.46 9.88 23.43
CA TRP A 626 56.45 8.84 23.24
C TRP A 626 55.27 9.35 22.41
N THR A 627 54.57 8.39 21.77
CA THR A 627 53.34 8.60 21.03
C THR A 627 52.32 7.53 21.44
N PHE A 628 51.06 7.90 21.61
CA PHE A 628 49.99 7.00 22.01
C PHE A 628 48.72 7.27 21.19
N THR A 629 48.06 6.22 20.73
CA THR A 629 46.74 6.30 20.08
C THR A 629 45.81 5.35 20.81
N PRO A 630 44.68 5.81 21.38
CA PRO A 630 43.71 4.94 22.05
C PRO A 630 43.20 3.83 21.12
N SER A 631 43.13 2.60 21.63
CA SER A 631 42.53 1.47 20.89
C SER A 631 41.00 1.40 21.04
N ALA A 632 40.46 2.01 22.11
CA ALA A 632 39.05 2.24 22.32
C ALA A 632 38.67 3.66 21.90
N LEU A 633 37.45 3.83 21.36
CA LEU A 633 36.95 5.15 20.97
C LEU A 633 36.69 6.00 22.22
N LEU A 634 37.23 7.22 22.24
CA LEU A 634 36.77 8.28 23.13
C LEU A 634 35.41 8.80 22.64
N ALA A 635 34.46 8.91 23.55
CA ALA A 635 33.12 9.41 23.24
C ALA A 635 33.14 10.93 22.96
N PRO A 636 32.10 11.53 22.37
CA PRO A 636 31.99 12.99 22.29
C PRO A 636 31.96 13.65 23.68
N GLY A 637 32.80 14.66 23.88
CA GLY A 637 32.99 15.34 25.17
C GLY A 637 34.39 15.94 25.34
N THR A 638 34.67 16.51 26.52
CA THR A 638 36.01 16.98 26.90
C THR A 638 36.69 15.94 27.78
N HIS A 639 37.90 15.54 27.38
CA HIS A 639 38.72 14.49 27.96
C HIS A 639 40.01 15.09 28.54
N PRO A 640 40.14 15.20 29.88
CA PRO A 640 41.37 15.61 30.55
C PRO A 640 42.33 14.42 30.62
N ILE A 641 43.18 14.29 29.60
CA ILE A 641 44.17 13.21 29.50
C ILE A 641 45.40 13.53 30.37
N THR A 642 45.77 12.59 31.23
CA THR A 642 47.01 12.62 32.02
C THR A 642 47.85 11.38 31.74
N ALA A 643 49.13 11.41 32.06
CA ALA A 643 50.03 10.26 31.91
C ALA A 643 50.88 10.03 33.18
N ALA A 644 51.32 8.80 33.43
CA ALA A 644 52.29 8.42 34.46
C ALA A 644 53.35 7.47 33.89
N VAL A 645 54.54 7.46 34.49
CA VAL A 645 55.64 6.55 34.15
C VAL A 645 55.66 5.37 35.11
N ILE A 646 55.96 4.17 34.60
CA ILE A 646 56.31 2.98 35.38
C ILE A 646 57.75 2.57 35.03
N ASP A 647 58.57 2.34 36.06
CA ASP A 647 59.95 1.86 35.89
C ASP A 647 60.03 0.33 35.73
N THR A 648 61.26 -0.19 35.63
CA THR A 648 61.53 -1.63 35.46
C THR A 648 61.02 -2.51 36.59
N ALA A 649 60.95 -2.00 37.83
CA ALA A 649 60.53 -2.73 39.04
C ALA A 649 59.07 -2.45 39.44
N GLY A 650 58.35 -1.63 38.66
CA GLY A 650 56.94 -1.33 38.88
C GLY A 650 56.66 -0.11 39.74
N ASN A 651 57.65 0.72 40.08
CA ASN A 651 57.40 1.97 40.79
C ASN A 651 56.73 2.98 39.85
N VAL A 652 55.66 3.62 40.32
CA VAL A 652 54.78 4.48 39.49
C VAL A 652 54.92 5.96 39.87
N SER A 653 55.12 6.83 38.87
CA SER A 653 55.23 8.28 39.05
C SER A 653 53.92 8.93 39.51
N ALA A 654 54.00 10.20 39.93
CA ALA A 654 52.82 11.07 39.91
C ALA A 654 52.32 11.27 38.46
N THR A 655 51.05 11.63 38.28
CA THR A 655 50.49 11.95 36.97
C THR A 655 50.93 13.33 36.47
N SER A 656 50.97 13.49 35.15
CA SER A 656 51.24 14.76 34.46
C SER A 656 50.14 15.81 34.71
N ALA A 657 50.41 17.06 34.30
CA ALA A 657 49.32 18.01 34.06
C ALA A 657 48.38 17.49 32.95
N PRO A 658 47.07 17.79 33.00
CA PRO A 658 46.11 17.30 32.01
C PRO A 658 46.18 18.08 30.69
N LEU A 659 46.23 17.36 29.58
CA LEU A 659 45.88 17.85 28.23
C LEU A 659 44.36 17.73 28.06
N SER A 660 43.68 18.80 27.67
CA SER A 660 42.20 18.82 27.58
C SER A 660 41.72 18.74 26.14
N ILE A 661 41.60 17.51 25.62
CA ILE A 661 41.11 17.25 24.25
C ILE A 661 39.59 17.31 24.26
N THR A 662 38.97 17.93 23.25
CA THR A 662 37.52 17.91 23.04
C THR A 662 37.17 17.14 21.79
N ILE A 663 36.55 15.97 21.97
CA ILE A 663 36.00 15.15 20.90
C ILE A 663 34.63 15.69 20.52
N VAL A 664 34.49 16.15 19.29
CA VAL A 664 33.23 16.65 18.73
C VAL A 664 32.47 15.49 18.10
N GLY A 665 31.21 15.30 18.50
CA GLY A 665 30.33 14.36 17.84
C GLY A 665 29.87 14.88 16.48
N ALA A 666 29.65 13.99 15.52
CA ALA A 666 29.10 14.36 14.21
C ALA A 666 27.76 15.10 14.39
N SER A 667 27.65 16.29 13.76
CA SER A 667 26.43 17.10 13.82
C SER A 667 25.20 16.33 13.30
N THR A 668 24.03 16.61 13.87
CA THR A 668 22.78 15.97 13.44
C THR A 668 22.45 16.31 11.99
N VAL A 669 21.86 15.34 11.29
CA VAL A 669 21.46 15.49 9.89
C VAL A 669 20.37 16.57 9.79
N PRO A 670 20.53 17.62 8.96
CA PRO A 670 19.50 18.63 8.80
C PRO A 670 18.16 18.02 8.36
N SER A 671 17.08 18.54 8.93
CA SER A 671 15.73 17.98 8.82
C SER A 671 14.68 19.07 8.69
N ASN A 672 13.43 18.69 8.38
CA ASN A 672 12.31 19.60 8.13
C ASN A 672 12.64 20.69 7.09
N LEU A 673 13.35 20.29 6.02
CA LEU A 673 13.55 21.15 4.86
C LEU A 673 12.19 21.40 4.20
N ASP A 674 11.89 22.66 3.92
CA ASP A 674 10.61 23.12 3.37
C ASP A 674 10.83 24.49 2.70
N LEU A 675 9.94 24.93 1.83
CA LEU A 675 9.86 26.32 1.41
C LEU A 675 9.14 27.16 2.47
N VAL A 676 9.46 28.45 2.58
CA VAL A 676 8.57 29.36 3.33
C VAL A 676 7.27 29.55 2.54
N THR A 677 6.16 29.66 3.26
CA THR A 677 4.80 29.76 2.68
C THR A 677 4.54 30.95 1.74
N LEU A 678 5.48 31.89 1.63
CA LEU A 678 5.44 33.01 0.66
C LEU A 678 6.31 32.77 -0.58
N SER A 679 7.25 31.82 -0.52
CA SER A 679 8.08 31.38 -1.65
C SER A 679 7.56 30.11 -2.29
N ASP A 680 6.66 29.35 -1.67
CA ASP A 680 5.85 28.34 -2.37
C ASP A 680 4.63 29.04 -3.00
N THR A 681 4.79 29.60 -4.21
CA THR A 681 3.79 30.53 -4.79
C THR A 681 2.64 29.84 -5.52
N GLY A 682 2.58 28.52 -5.45
CA GLY A 682 1.62 27.68 -6.15
C GLY A 682 0.18 27.82 -5.65
N VAL A 683 -0.67 26.94 -6.18
CA VAL A 683 -2.07 26.78 -5.72
C VAL A 683 -2.11 26.08 -4.36
N SER A 684 -1.13 25.23 -4.09
CA SER A 684 -0.80 24.73 -2.76
C SER A 684 0.42 25.51 -2.21
N SER A 685 0.65 25.39 -0.90
CA SER A 685 1.76 26.05 -0.19
C SER A 685 2.57 25.04 0.63
N THR A 686 2.60 23.80 0.13
CA THR A 686 3.24 22.60 0.72
C THR A 686 3.63 21.57 -0.37
N ASP A 687 3.71 21.98 -1.64
CA ASP A 687 4.03 21.10 -2.77
C ASP A 687 5.32 21.49 -3.50
N ASP A 688 6.06 22.47 -2.95
CA ASP A 688 7.38 22.91 -3.39
C ASP A 688 7.42 23.37 -4.86
N LEU A 689 6.27 23.79 -5.41
CA LEU A 689 6.07 24.16 -6.81
C LEU A 689 5.82 25.67 -6.92
N THR A 690 6.81 26.39 -7.44
CA THR A 690 6.83 27.84 -7.34
C THR A 690 7.34 28.55 -8.58
N ARG A 691 6.89 29.81 -8.74
CA ARG A 691 7.41 30.77 -9.73
C ARG A 691 8.46 31.71 -9.15
N ASP A 692 8.70 31.65 -7.83
CA ASP A 692 9.79 32.37 -7.18
C ASP A 692 11.10 31.70 -7.56
N ASP A 693 11.85 32.31 -8.48
CA ASP A 693 13.17 31.84 -8.93
C ASP A 693 14.28 32.09 -7.88
N THR A 694 13.93 32.65 -6.72
CA THR A 694 14.80 32.80 -5.54
C THR A 694 14.13 32.29 -4.26
N PRO A 695 13.62 31.04 -4.24
CA PRO A 695 12.72 30.60 -3.18
C PRO A 695 13.46 30.51 -1.86
N THR A 696 12.85 31.04 -0.80
CA THR A 696 13.44 31.00 0.53
C THR A 696 13.14 29.64 1.19
N ILE A 697 14.21 28.90 1.45
CA ILE A 697 14.20 27.57 2.05
C ILE A 697 14.40 27.71 3.56
N VAL A 698 13.75 26.86 4.35
CA VAL A 698 13.92 26.75 5.80
C VAL A 698 14.25 25.31 6.21
N GLY A 699 14.74 25.15 7.44
CA GLY A 699 14.86 23.84 8.07
C GLY A 699 15.43 23.90 9.47
N LYS A 700 15.76 22.72 10.01
CA LYS A 700 16.41 22.54 11.31
C LYS A 700 17.76 21.82 11.21
N ALA A 701 18.68 22.16 12.11
CA ALA A 701 19.87 21.39 12.46
C ALA A 701 20.23 21.68 13.93
N ASP A 702 21.43 21.29 14.40
CA ASP A 702 21.89 21.61 15.76
C ASP A 702 21.91 23.13 16.02
N PRO A 703 21.59 23.63 17.24
CA PRO A 703 21.61 25.07 17.53
C PRO A 703 23.00 25.72 17.42
N GLY A 704 23.07 26.87 16.74
CA GLY A 704 24.29 27.67 16.57
C GLY A 704 25.31 27.18 15.54
N VAL A 705 24.99 26.19 14.70
CA VAL A 705 25.91 25.62 13.69
C VAL A 705 25.74 26.25 12.30
N GLU A 706 26.77 26.15 11.47
CA GLU A 706 26.71 26.50 10.05
C GLU A 706 26.10 25.33 9.25
N VAL A 707 25.16 25.62 8.36
CA VAL A 707 24.63 24.65 7.38
C VAL A 707 25.03 25.06 5.97
N SER A 708 25.39 24.09 5.14
CA SER A 708 25.74 24.26 3.72
C SER A 708 24.65 23.65 2.85
N LEU A 709 24.13 24.41 1.89
CA LEU A 709 23.08 23.99 0.96
C LEU A 709 23.65 23.66 -0.41
N PHE A 710 23.09 22.64 -1.05
CA PHE A 710 23.52 22.12 -2.35
C PHE A 710 22.32 21.82 -3.25
N ASP A 711 22.34 22.30 -4.48
CA ASP A 711 21.39 21.94 -5.55
C ASP A 711 22.06 20.92 -6.48
N ASN A 712 21.50 19.71 -6.58
CA ASN A 712 22.07 18.62 -7.39
C ASN A 712 23.57 18.36 -7.09
N GLY A 713 23.98 18.56 -5.83
CA GLY A 713 25.36 18.43 -5.36
C GLY A 713 26.27 19.65 -5.62
N ILE A 714 25.80 20.70 -6.31
CA ILE A 714 26.51 21.98 -6.48
C ILE A 714 26.20 22.88 -5.29
N PHE A 715 27.24 23.44 -4.66
CA PHE A 715 27.11 24.33 -3.51
C PHE A 715 26.39 25.64 -3.87
N LEU A 716 25.29 25.94 -3.16
CA LEU A 716 24.51 27.17 -3.28
C LEU A 716 24.97 28.27 -2.31
N GLY A 717 25.34 27.90 -1.09
CA GLY A 717 25.67 28.85 -0.02
C GLY A 717 25.58 28.24 1.38
N THR A 718 25.78 29.07 2.39
CA THR A 718 25.60 28.70 3.80
C THR A 718 24.52 29.53 4.49
N ALA A 719 23.97 28.98 5.57
CA ALA A 719 23.18 29.67 6.58
C ALA A 719 23.67 29.27 7.98
N THR A 720 23.18 29.93 9.03
CA THR A 720 23.49 29.60 10.42
C THR A 720 22.18 29.32 11.17
N THR A 721 22.15 28.29 12.01
CA THR A 721 21.00 28.01 12.86
C THR A 721 20.92 28.97 14.04
N ASP A 722 19.70 29.28 14.47
CA ASP A 722 19.43 30.05 15.67
C ASP A 722 19.58 29.20 16.95
N GLY A 723 19.28 29.79 18.11
CA GLY A 723 19.32 29.09 19.40
C GLY A 723 18.30 27.96 19.58
N ASN A 724 17.36 27.78 18.64
CA ASN A 724 16.37 26.69 18.59
C ASN A 724 16.68 25.66 17.48
N GLY A 725 17.80 25.84 16.76
CA GLY A 725 18.21 25.01 15.63
C GLY A 725 17.55 25.39 14.29
N ASP A 726 16.73 26.44 14.25
CA ASP A 726 16.04 26.88 13.04
C ASP A 726 16.96 27.71 12.13
N TRP A 727 16.93 27.44 10.82
CA TRP A 727 17.67 28.21 9.81
C TRP A 727 16.80 28.60 8.62
N THR A 728 17.23 29.63 7.89
CA THR A 728 16.61 30.09 6.65
C THR A 728 17.70 30.47 5.64
N PHE A 729 17.45 30.21 4.36
CA PHE A 729 18.35 30.50 3.25
C PHE A 729 17.57 30.95 2.02
N THR A 730 17.97 32.07 1.43
CA THR A 730 17.48 32.53 0.12
C THR A 730 18.64 32.48 -0.87
N PRO A 731 18.51 31.79 -2.02
CA PRO A 731 19.55 31.77 -3.05
C PRO A 731 19.95 33.17 -3.52
N GLY A 732 21.26 33.45 -3.57
CA GLY A 732 21.78 34.74 -4.06
C GLY A 732 21.79 34.89 -5.58
N THR A 733 21.39 33.84 -6.30
CA THR A 733 21.28 33.76 -7.76
C THR A 733 19.98 33.05 -8.12
N LEU A 734 19.36 33.48 -9.23
CA LEU A 734 18.14 32.84 -9.75
C LEU A 734 18.41 31.35 -10.00
N LEU A 735 17.52 30.50 -9.52
CA LEU A 735 17.40 29.11 -9.96
C LEU A 735 16.78 29.09 -11.36
N SER A 736 17.05 28.03 -12.12
CA SER A 736 16.54 27.88 -13.48
C SER A 736 15.16 27.25 -13.50
N GLU A 737 14.47 27.28 -14.64
CA GLU A 737 13.28 26.45 -14.85
C GLU A 737 13.58 24.95 -14.64
N GLY A 738 12.78 24.24 -13.85
CA GLY A 738 12.84 22.79 -13.66
C GLY A 738 12.96 22.32 -12.21
N GLU A 739 13.30 21.03 -12.04
CA GLU A 739 13.51 20.41 -10.73
C GLU A 739 14.89 20.77 -10.15
N HIS A 740 14.89 21.24 -8.89
CA HIS A 740 16.05 21.61 -8.09
C HIS A 740 16.10 20.73 -6.82
N PRO A 741 16.81 19.58 -6.85
CA PRO A 741 16.93 18.68 -5.71
C PRO A 741 17.91 19.26 -4.67
N ILE A 742 17.36 19.98 -3.69
CA ILE A 742 18.11 20.64 -2.62
C ILE A 742 18.47 19.64 -1.52
N THR A 743 19.73 19.63 -1.11
CA THR A 743 20.22 18.89 0.08
C THR A 743 21.04 19.80 0.97
N VAL A 744 21.01 19.56 2.28
CA VAL A 744 21.66 20.41 3.28
C VAL A 744 22.52 19.58 4.22
N LYS A 745 23.71 20.09 4.57
CA LYS A 745 24.65 19.47 5.50
C LYS A 745 24.96 20.42 6.64
N ALA A 746 24.86 19.96 7.88
CA ALA A 746 25.37 20.68 9.04
C ALA A 746 26.89 20.54 9.14
N LYS A 747 27.54 21.56 9.67
CA LYS A 747 28.96 21.60 9.96
C LYS A 747 29.16 21.54 11.47
N ASP A 748 29.95 20.59 11.94
CA ASP A 748 30.23 20.47 13.38
C ASP A 748 31.21 21.55 13.87
N ALA A 749 31.49 21.55 15.18
CA ALA A 749 32.37 22.52 15.82
C ALA A 749 33.86 22.35 15.47
N ALA A 750 34.28 21.15 15.03
CA ALA A 750 35.62 20.95 14.46
C ALA A 750 35.70 21.60 13.06
N GLY A 751 34.60 21.62 12.32
CA GLY A 751 34.45 22.25 11.01
C GLY A 751 34.14 21.27 9.88
N ASN A 752 33.91 19.99 10.20
CA ASN A 752 33.62 18.93 9.26
C ASN A 752 32.14 18.95 8.85
N LEU A 753 31.86 18.62 7.58
CA LEU A 753 30.48 18.53 7.08
C LEU A 753 29.90 17.13 7.35
N GLY A 754 28.79 17.08 8.06
CA GLY A 754 28.02 15.86 8.32
C GLY A 754 27.32 15.28 7.10
N ALA A 755 26.50 14.26 7.33
CA ALA A 755 25.69 13.65 6.28
C ALA A 755 24.63 14.63 5.73
N ALA A 756 24.25 14.43 4.47
CA ALA A 756 23.21 15.22 3.83
C ALA A 756 21.82 14.87 4.37
N SER A 757 20.96 15.88 4.43
CA SER A 757 19.51 15.74 4.61
C SER A 757 18.88 14.81 3.57
N SER A 758 17.62 14.43 3.80
CA SER A 758 16.73 14.07 2.69
C SER A 758 16.65 15.23 1.69
N THR A 759 16.47 14.90 0.42
CA THR A 759 16.28 15.91 -0.64
C THR A 759 14.94 16.62 -0.49
N LEU A 760 14.95 17.95 -0.57
CA LEU A 760 13.79 18.79 -0.85
C LEU A 760 13.74 19.03 -2.36
N ASN A 761 12.68 18.60 -3.02
CA ASN A 761 12.55 18.71 -4.48
C ASN A 761 11.77 19.97 -4.85
N VAL A 762 12.46 21.11 -4.92
CA VAL A 762 11.84 22.36 -5.35
C VAL A 762 11.65 22.33 -6.86
N ILE A 763 10.48 22.72 -7.37
CA ILE A 763 10.21 22.84 -8.79
C ILE A 763 9.99 24.32 -9.12
N ILE A 764 10.84 24.85 -9.97
CA ILE A 764 10.76 26.22 -10.49
C ILE A 764 10.01 26.19 -11.82
N ASP A 765 8.83 26.79 -11.86
CA ASP A 765 8.05 27.04 -13.06
C ASP A 765 7.71 28.53 -13.14
N THR A 766 8.42 29.22 -14.02
CA THR A 766 8.27 30.66 -14.28
C THR A 766 7.48 30.94 -15.57
N THR A 767 6.89 29.91 -16.19
CA THR A 767 6.36 29.96 -17.56
C THR A 767 4.83 30.12 -17.57
N PRO A 768 4.26 31.32 -17.83
CA PRO A 768 2.82 31.51 -17.77
C PRO A 768 2.05 30.69 -18.81
N PRO A 769 0.86 30.17 -18.46
CA PRO A 769 0.05 29.38 -19.38
C PRO A 769 -0.43 30.24 -20.56
N ALA A 770 -0.71 29.56 -21.67
CA ALA A 770 -1.32 30.21 -22.83
C ALA A 770 -2.68 30.83 -22.46
N ALA A 771 -3.00 31.98 -23.08
CA ALA A 771 -4.28 32.65 -22.88
C ALA A 771 -5.46 31.70 -23.17
N PRO A 772 -6.52 31.70 -22.35
CA PRO A 772 -7.73 30.93 -22.64
C PRO A 772 -8.30 31.23 -24.02
N ALA A 773 -8.89 30.21 -24.65
CA ALA A 773 -9.36 30.24 -26.02
C ALA A 773 -10.79 29.69 -26.14
N SER A 774 -11.40 29.89 -27.31
CA SER A 774 -12.73 29.36 -27.64
C SER A 774 -13.81 29.74 -26.61
N LEU A 775 -13.75 30.96 -26.07
CA LEU A 775 -14.80 31.50 -25.22
C LEU A 775 -16.10 31.64 -26.03
N ASP A 776 -17.17 31.04 -25.53
CA ASP A 776 -18.51 31.11 -26.13
C ASP A 776 -19.58 30.83 -25.06
N LEU A 777 -20.81 31.28 -25.26
CA LEU A 777 -21.93 30.82 -24.45
C LEU A 777 -22.20 29.32 -24.69
N ALA A 778 -22.58 28.61 -23.62
CA ALA A 778 -23.15 27.28 -23.76
C ALA A 778 -24.44 27.35 -24.60
N THR A 779 -24.70 26.35 -25.44
CA THR A 779 -25.87 26.34 -26.35
C THR A 779 -27.24 26.38 -25.65
N ALA A 780 -27.30 26.07 -24.35
CA ALA A 780 -28.50 26.21 -23.52
C ALA A 780 -28.56 27.55 -22.74
N SER A 781 -27.55 28.41 -22.92
CA SER A 781 -27.42 29.74 -22.34
C SER A 781 -27.40 30.85 -23.39
N ASP A 782 -27.24 30.54 -24.68
CA ASP A 782 -27.52 31.45 -25.79
C ASP A 782 -28.92 31.14 -26.33
N ASP A 783 -29.93 31.82 -25.79
CA ASP A 783 -31.34 31.58 -26.06
C ASP A 783 -31.98 32.70 -26.91
N GLY A 784 -32.99 32.35 -27.70
CA GLY A 784 -33.71 33.29 -28.54
C GLY A 784 -33.79 32.84 -29.99
N THR A 785 -33.39 33.71 -30.91
CA THR A 785 -33.49 33.49 -32.36
C THR A 785 -32.28 32.79 -32.99
N SER A 786 -31.15 32.78 -32.28
CA SER A 786 -29.93 32.05 -32.60
C SER A 786 -29.36 31.46 -31.29
N SER A 787 -28.40 30.55 -31.42
CA SER A 787 -27.71 29.90 -30.29
C SER A 787 -26.19 29.94 -30.49
N THR A 788 -25.71 30.99 -31.17
CA THR A 788 -24.30 31.24 -31.54
C THR A 788 -23.95 32.74 -31.67
N ASP A 789 -24.86 33.64 -31.30
CA ASP A 789 -24.70 35.10 -31.44
C ASP A 789 -24.42 35.82 -30.11
N ASN A 790 -24.47 35.08 -28.99
CA ASN A 790 -24.15 35.55 -27.64
C ASN A 790 -25.09 36.69 -27.16
N ILE A 791 -26.38 36.56 -27.47
CA ILE A 791 -27.47 37.49 -27.13
C ILE A 791 -28.58 36.70 -26.42
N THR A 792 -28.70 36.88 -25.11
CA THR A 792 -29.50 36.00 -24.24
C THR A 792 -30.48 36.75 -23.32
N SER A 793 -31.57 36.09 -22.93
CA SER A 793 -32.49 36.51 -21.87
C SER A 793 -32.04 36.05 -20.48
N ILE A 794 -31.11 35.09 -20.44
CA ILE A 794 -30.64 34.41 -19.22
C ILE A 794 -29.61 35.30 -18.53
N ASN A 795 -29.95 35.76 -17.33
CA ASN A 795 -29.10 36.64 -16.52
C ASN A 795 -27.99 35.92 -15.73
N THR A 796 -27.98 34.59 -15.69
CA THR A 796 -26.86 33.76 -15.21
C THR A 796 -26.39 32.82 -16.34
N PRO A 797 -25.90 33.35 -17.47
CA PRO A 797 -25.59 32.51 -18.63
C PRO A 797 -24.31 31.72 -18.36
N THR A 798 -24.26 30.47 -18.84
CA THR A 798 -23.06 29.64 -18.71
C THR A 798 -22.11 29.94 -19.87
N ILE A 799 -20.91 30.42 -19.54
CA ILE A 799 -19.79 30.64 -20.46
C ILE A 799 -18.92 29.38 -20.46
N THR A 800 -18.42 29.00 -21.62
CA THR A 800 -17.51 27.86 -21.80
C THR A 800 -16.24 28.29 -22.51
N GLY A 801 -15.17 27.52 -22.36
CA GLY A 801 -13.95 27.74 -23.12
C GLY A 801 -12.89 26.69 -22.83
N THR A 802 -11.68 26.93 -23.36
CA THR A 802 -10.50 26.10 -23.11
C THR A 802 -9.35 26.91 -22.50
N ALA A 803 -8.47 26.22 -21.79
CA ALA A 803 -7.24 26.74 -21.20
C ALA A 803 -6.18 25.62 -21.22
N ALA A 804 -4.99 25.87 -20.65
CA ALA A 804 -4.07 24.79 -20.36
C ALA A 804 -4.69 23.78 -19.36
N PRO A 805 -4.37 22.48 -19.46
CA PRO A 805 -4.74 21.48 -18.46
C PRO A 805 -4.36 21.90 -17.04
N ASP A 806 -5.14 21.45 -16.07
CA ASP A 806 -4.95 21.68 -14.62
C ASP A 806 -4.80 23.14 -14.13
N SER A 807 -4.91 24.12 -15.04
CA SER A 807 -4.91 25.55 -14.71
C SER A 807 -6.24 25.99 -14.11
N THR A 808 -6.20 26.88 -13.12
CA THR A 808 -7.37 27.65 -12.70
C THR A 808 -7.70 28.71 -13.76
N VAL A 809 -8.97 29.10 -13.89
CA VAL A 809 -9.39 30.11 -14.87
C VAL A 809 -10.34 31.10 -14.22
N GLU A 810 -10.04 32.39 -14.32
CA GLU A 810 -10.86 33.48 -13.79
C GLU A 810 -11.38 34.35 -14.94
N LEU A 811 -12.67 34.74 -14.87
CA LEU A 811 -13.33 35.56 -15.89
C LEU A 811 -13.50 37.01 -15.41
N PHE A 812 -13.39 37.95 -16.34
CA PHE A 812 -13.40 39.38 -16.09
C PHE A 812 -14.25 40.14 -17.12
N ASP A 813 -14.97 41.17 -16.67
CA ASP A 813 -15.45 42.25 -17.54
C ASP A 813 -14.56 43.49 -17.32
N GLY A 814 -13.71 43.79 -18.31
CA GLY A 814 -12.64 44.77 -18.17
C GLY A 814 -11.63 44.39 -17.08
N THR A 815 -11.65 45.10 -15.95
CA THR A 815 -10.83 44.81 -14.76
C THR A 815 -11.63 44.21 -13.59
N THR A 816 -12.93 44.02 -13.76
CA THR A 816 -13.83 43.50 -12.71
C THR A 816 -13.89 42.00 -12.82
N SER A 817 -13.48 41.27 -11.79
CA SER A 817 -13.68 39.81 -11.73
C SER A 817 -15.17 39.47 -11.69
N LEU A 818 -15.56 38.51 -12.49
CA LEU A 818 -16.87 37.86 -12.48
C LEU A 818 -16.84 36.58 -11.62
N GLY A 819 -15.66 35.95 -11.50
CA GLY A 819 -15.40 34.77 -10.68
C GLY A 819 -14.58 33.69 -11.39
N GLU A 820 -14.25 32.64 -10.65
CA GLU A 820 -13.50 31.47 -11.14
C GLU A 820 -14.42 30.46 -11.85
N ALA A 821 -13.90 29.87 -12.92
CA ALA A 821 -14.51 28.79 -13.67
C ALA A 821 -14.19 27.41 -13.06
N THR A 822 -15.06 26.44 -13.31
CA THR A 822 -14.80 25.03 -13.02
C THR A 822 -14.06 24.39 -14.20
N ASN A 823 -12.80 23.99 -14.02
CA ASN A 823 -12.02 23.21 -15.02
C ASN A 823 -12.28 21.70 -14.81
N ASN A 824 -12.28 20.92 -15.89
CA ASN A 824 -12.38 19.45 -15.85
C ASN A 824 -11.02 18.73 -15.76
N GLY A 825 -9.94 19.45 -15.48
CA GLY A 825 -8.54 18.98 -15.49
C GLY A 825 -7.95 18.83 -16.90
N SER A 826 -8.76 18.45 -17.89
CA SER A 826 -8.34 18.33 -19.30
C SER A 826 -8.25 19.66 -20.07
N GLY A 827 -8.36 20.80 -19.38
CA GLY A 827 -8.27 22.14 -20.00
C GLY A 827 -9.56 22.62 -20.66
N VAL A 828 -10.71 21.99 -20.37
CA VAL A 828 -12.04 22.53 -20.73
C VAL A 828 -12.70 23.03 -19.47
N TRP A 829 -13.21 24.26 -19.50
CA TRP A 829 -13.79 24.91 -18.33
C TRP A 829 -15.19 25.47 -18.61
N THR A 830 -15.98 25.59 -17.56
CA THR A 830 -17.30 26.23 -17.59
C THR A 830 -17.43 27.23 -16.44
N PHE A 831 -18.13 28.34 -16.69
CA PHE A 831 -18.39 29.37 -15.70
C PHE A 831 -19.86 29.77 -15.76
N THR A 832 -20.54 29.74 -14.61
CA THR A 832 -21.90 30.26 -14.47
C THR A 832 -21.87 31.32 -13.35
N PRO A 833 -22.22 32.58 -13.62
CA PRO A 833 -22.26 33.62 -12.59
C PRO A 833 -23.15 33.22 -11.42
N THR A 834 -22.62 33.28 -10.19
CA THR A 834 -23.40 33.02 -8.96
C THR A 834 -24.36 34.15 -8.64
N ASN A 835 -24.03 35.37 -9.05
CA ASN A 835 -24.92 36.54 -9.01
C ASN A 835 -25.43 36.83 -10.43
N PRO A 836 -26.73 37.07 -10.63
CA PRO A 836 -27.27 37.50 -11.91
C PRO A 836 -26.59 38.76 -12.44
N LEU A 837 -26.08 38.68 -13.67
CA LEU A 837 -25.63 39.82 -14.44
C LEU A 837 -26.82 40.72 -14.79
N LEU A 838 -26.58 42.02 -14.88
CA LEU A 838 -27.62 42.99 -15.24
C LEU A 838 -27.80 43.03 -16.77
N VAL A 839 -28.95 43.55 -17.20
CA VAL A 839 -29.19 43.89 -18.62
C VAL A 839 -28.12 44.86 -19.10
N GLY A 840 -27.44 44.52 -20.19
CA GLY A 840 -26.28 45.25 -20.70
C GLY A 840 -25.42 44.44 -21.66
N THR A 841 -24.36 45.08 -22.14
CA THR A 841 -23.31 44.48 -22.99
C THR A 841 -22.02 44.32 -22.20
N TYR A 842 -21.46 43.12 -22.23
CA TYR A 842 -20.24 42.73 -21.54
C TYR A 842 -19.15 42.36 -22.55
N SER A 843 -17.88 42.57 -22.17
CA SER A 843 -16.70 42.22 -22.96
C SER A 843 -15.87 41.21 -22.18
N VAL A 844 -16.42 39.99 -22.02
CA VAL A 844 -15.89 39.00 -21.09
C VAL A 844 -14.55 38.47 -21.59
N THR A 845 -13.53 38.51 -20.74
CA THR A 845 -12.23 37.89 -20.98
C THR A 845 -11.94 36.87 -19.89
N ALA A 846 -11.09 35.88 -20.17
CA ALA A 846 -10.63 34.91 -19.19
C ALA A 846 -9.11 34.94 -19.09
N LYS A 847 -8.56 34.64 -17.92
CA LYS A 847 -7.13 34.38 -17.69
C LYS A 847 -6.97 33.00 -17.07
N ALA A 848 -5.93 32.27 -17.48
CA ALA A 848 -5.52 31.04 -16.84
C ALA A 848 -4.38 31.32 -15.84
N THR A 849 -4.38 30.61 -14.72
CA THR A 849 -3.26 30.56 -13.78
C THR A 849 -2.89 29.09 -13.56
N ASP A 850 -1.62 28.75 -13.76
CA ASP A 850 -1.12 27.37 -13.61
C ASP A 850 -0.93 26.95 -12.14
N ALA A 851 -0.36 25.76 -11.92
CA ALA A 851 -0.16 25.18 -10.60
C ALA A 851 0.93 25.91 -9.77
N ALA A 852 1.98 26.44 -10.40
CA ALA A 852 3.01 27.28 -9.76
C ALA A 852 2.54 28.73 -9.52
N GLY A 853 1.36 29.06 -10.05
CA GLY A 853 0.64 30.31 -9.85
C GLY A 853 0.90 31.37 -10.92
N ASN A 854 1.60 31.07 -12.02
CA ASN A 854 1.81 32.04 -13.09
C ASN A 854 0.49 32.35 -13.79
N THR A 855 0.12 33.62 -13.85
CA THR A 855 -1.08 34.07 -14.57
C THR A 855 -0.74 34.44 -16.01
N GLY A 856 -1.37 33.75 -16.96
CA GLY A 856 -1.22 33.98 -18.39
C GLY A 856 -1.87 35.29 -18.88
N ALA A 857 -1.71 35.55 -20.18
CA ALA A 857 -2.39 36.65 -20.84
C ALA A 857 -3.92 36.45 -20.88
N ALA A 858 -4.67 37.55 -20.98
CA ALA A 858 -6.11 37.49 -21.17
C ALA A 858 -6.49 36.94 -22.55
N SER A 859 -7.60 36.22 -22.62
CA SER A 859 -8.22 35.75 -23.86
C SER A 859 -8.60 36.90 -24.80
N ALA A 860 -8.96 36.55 -26.04
CA ALA A 860 -9.81 37.43 -26.84
C ALA A 860 -11.16 37.66 -26.09
N PRO A 861 -11.76 38.86 -26.20
CA PRO A 861 -13.02 39.15 -25.53
C PRO A 861 -14.20 38.46 -26.23
N LEU A 862 -15.04 37.81 -25.43
CA LEU A 862 -16.37 37.34 -25.80
C LEU A 862 -17.37 38.49 -25.66
N PRO A 863 -17.97 39.00 -26.75
CA PRO A 863 -19.10 39.91 -26.64
C PRO A 863 -20.31 39.14 -26.12
N LEU A 864 -20.88 39.59 -25.00
CA LEU A 864 -22.08 39.00 -24.38
C LEU A 864 -23.13 40.09 -24.20
N THR A 865 -24.35 39.88 -24.67
CA THR A 865 -25.46 40.82 -24.47
C THR A 865 -26.60 40.15 -23.70
N ILE A 866 -26.99 40.75 -22.58
CA ILE A 866 -28.18 40.37 -21.81
C ILE A 866 -29.23 41.44 -22.04
N THR A 867 -30.39 41.06 -22.58
CA THR A 867 -31.45 42.00 -22.98
C THR A 867 -32.58 42.07 -21.95
N ALA A 868 -33.32 43.19 -21.94
CA ALA A 868 -34.57 43.32 -21.18
C ALA A 868 -35.76 42.96 -22.07
N PRO A 869 -36.89 42.50 -21.49
CA PRO A 869 -38.11 42.29 -22.25
C PRO A 869 -38.54 43.50 -23.08
N PRO A 870 -38.99 43.29 -24.33
CA PRO A 870 -39.35 44.36 -25.25
C PRO A 870 -40.64 45.08 -24.85
N GLY A 871 -41.00 46.08 -25.66
CA GLY A 871 -42.19 46.90 -25.48
C GLY A 871 -43.53 46.15 -25.60
N VAL A 872 -44.60 46.94 -25.57
CA VAL A 872 -45.98 46.45 -25.61
C VAL A 872 -46.57 46.72 -26.99
N PRO A 873 -47.09 45.71 -27.71
CA PRO A 873 -47.87 45.94 -28.91
C PRO A 873 -49.10 46.81 -28.63
N PHE A 874 -49.50 47.61 -29.60
CA PHE A 874 -50.58 48.59 -29.46
C PHE A 874 -51.39 48.73 -30.73
N ASN A 875 -52.57 49.36 -30.62
CA ASN A 875 -53.57 49.46 -31.71
C ASN A 875 -53.89 48.10 -32.34
N LEU A 876 -54.18 47.10 -31.50
CA LEU A 876 -54.75 45.84 -31.97
C LEU A 876 -56.15 46.12 -32.52
N ASP A 877 -56.45 45.58 -33.69
CA ASP A 877 -57.71 45.81 -34.39
C ASP A 877 -58.07 44.58 -35.26
N LEU A 878 -59.35 44.42 -35.58
CA LEU A 878 -59.82 43.43 -36.55
C LEU A 878 -59.79 44.10 -37.94
N VAL A 879 -59.28 43.43 -38.97
CA VAL A 879 -59.25 44.03 -40.30
C VAL A 879 -60.69 44.16 -40.85
N ASP A 880 -61.04 45.29 -41.48
CA ASP A 880 -62.39 45.61 -41.98
C ASP A 880 -63.05 44.52 -42.85
N ALA A 881 -62.26 43.62 -43.44
CA ALA A 881 -62.72 42.52 -44.30
C ALA A 881 -62.91 41.18 -43.56
N SER A 882 -62.41 41.07 -42.32
CA SER A 882 -62.67 39.96 -41.40
C SER A 882 -63.65 40.36 -40.28
N ASP A 883 -64.00 41.63 -40.09
CA ASP A 883 -65.18 42.04 -39.30
C ASP A 883 -66.41 41.93 -40.22
N THR A 884 -67.38 41.08 -39.87
CA THR A 884 -68.42 40.65 -40.83
C THR A 884 -69.81 40.66 -40.23
N GLY A 885 -70.75 41.28 -40.95
CA GLY A 885 -72.10 41.53 -40.48
C GLY A 885 -72.68 42.79 -41.08
N ASP A 886 -73.52 43.48 -40.31
CA ASP A 886 -74.10 44.78 -40.67
C ASP A 886 -73.16 45.97 -40.32
N SER A 887 -72.05 45.71 -39.63
CA SER A 887 -70.99 46.67 -39.26
C SER A 887 -69.59 46.05 -39.47
N ASN A 888 -68.56 46.90 -39.44
CA ASN A 888 -67.15 46.54 -39.61
C ASN A 888 -66.25 47.27 -38.58
N THR A 889 -66.82 47.56 -37.40
CA THR A 889 -66.18 48.31 -36.29
C THR A 889 -66.67 47.86 -34.91
N ASP A 890 -67.22 46.66 -34.82
CA ASP A 890 -67.90 46.08 -33.65
C ASP A 890 -67.34 44.72 -33.25
N GLU A 891 -66.28 44.28 -33.95
CA GLU A 891 -65.49 43.10 -33.64
C GLU A 891 -66.34 41.81 -33.56
N LEU A 892 -67.35 41.70 -34.42
CA LEU A 892 -68.27 40.58 -34.54
C LEU A 892 -68.12 39.94 -35.93
N THR A 893 -67.95 38.61 -35.98
CA THR A 893 -67.64 37.97 -37.27
C THR A 893 -68.04 36.51 -37.38
N GLN A 894 -68.50 36.13 -38.58
CA GLN A 894 -68.65 34.74 -39.00
C GLN A 894 -67.34 34.11 -39.52
N ASP A 895 -66.26 34.88 -39.67
CA ASP A 895 -64.93 34.37 -40.01
C ASP A 895 -64.30 33.72 -38.77
N SER A 896 -64.37 32.38 -38.70
CA SER A 896 -63.67 31.58 -37.68
C SER A 896 -62.12 31.67 -37.72
N THR A 897 -61.55 32.37 -38.70
CA THR A 897 -60.10 32.62 -38.84
C THR A 897 -59.80 34.12 -39.00
N PRO A 898 -60.24 34.98 -38.05
CA PRO A 898 -60.24 36.42 -38.23
C PRO A 898 -58.82 36.99 -38.37
N THR A 899 -58.62 37.93 -39.30
CA THR A 899 -57.32 38.58 -39.50
C THR A 899 -57.17 39.80 -38.61
N ILE A 900 -56.24 39.71 -37.65
CA ILE A 900 -55.94 40.74 -36.66
C ILE A 900 -54.72 41.54 -37.12
N ILE A 901 -54.78 42.86 -36.94
CA ILE A 901 -53.67 43.77 -37.21
C ILE A 901 -53.22 44.49 -35.94
N GLY A 902 -52.02 45.05 -35.97
CA GLY A 902 -51.56 45.94 -34.90
C GLY A 902 -50.19 46.56 -35.14
N LYS A 903 -49.63 47.18 -34.10
CA LYS A 903 -48.29 47.77 -34.11
C LYS A 903 -47.41 47.26 -32.97
N ALA A 904 -46.10 47.22 -33.20
CA ALA A 904 -45.01 47.05 -32.23
C ALA A 904 -43.73 47.71 -32.77
N ASP A 905 -42.54 47.50 -32.20
CA ASP A 905 -41.32 48.10 -32.77
C ASP A 905 -41.00 47.53 -34.17
N PRO A 906 -40.45 48.32 -35.11
CA PRO A 906 -40.17 47.88 -36.47
C PRO A 906 -39.20 46.70 -36.60
N ASN A 907 -39.48 45.79 -37.52
CA ASN A 907 -38.69 44.58 -37.82
C ASN A 907 -38.46 43.65 -36.61
N THR A 908 -39.46 43.54 -35.72
CA THR A 908 -39.46 42.63 -34.56
C THR A 908 -40.56 41.57 -34.69
N THR A 909 -40.55 40.59 -33.79
CA THR A 909 -41.55 39.52 -33.75
C THR A 909 -42.64 39.86 -32.75
N VAL A 910 -43.89 39.50 -33.06
CA VAL A 910 -45.06 39.62 -32.19
C VAL A 910 -45.73 38.26 -32.08
N VAL A 911 -45.97 37.80 -30.87
CA VAL A 911 -46.66 36.54 -30.56
C VAL A 911 -48.10 36.86 -30.18
N VAL A 912 -49.06 36.21 -30.86
CA VAL A 912 -50.50 36.44 -30.68
C VAL A 912 -51.14 35.30 -29.90
N PHE A 913 -52.01 35.65 -28.96
CA PHE A 913 -52.66 34.72 -28.04
C PHE A 913 -54.18 34.93 -28.04
N ASP A 914 -54.94 33.85 -27.89
CA ASP A 914 -56.34 33.88 -27.44
C ASP A 914 -56.37 33.48 -25.96
N GLY A 915 -56.66 34.45 -25.08
CA GLY A 915 -56.52 34.27 -23.63
C GLY A 915 -55.09 33.90 -23.21
N MET A 916 -54.86 32.62 -22.91
CA MET A 916 -53.53 32.07 -22.59
C MET A 916 -52.95 31.18 -23.71
N THR A 917 -53.70 30.90 -24.76
CA THR A 917 -53.32 29.99 -25.85
C THR A 917 -52.49 30.75 -26.87
N ASN A 918 -51.21 30.39 -27.05
CA ASN A 918 -50.40 30.92 -28.15
C ASN A 918 -50.94 30.40 -29.49
N LEU A 919 -51.31 31.32 -30.39
CA LEU A 919 -51.82 31.01 -31.72
C LEU A 919 -50.73 31.03 -32.80
N GLY A 920 -49.64 31.77 -32.58
CA GLY A 920 -48.52 31.88 -33.50
C GLY A 920 -47.77 33.21 -33.41
N GLU A 921 -46.82 33.39 -34.32
CA GLU A 921 -45.97 34.58 -34.41
C GLU A 921 -46.21 35.32 -35.74
N ALA A 922 -46.16 36.65 -35.70
CA ALA A 922 -46.12 37.56 -36.83
C ALA A 922 -44.86 38.43 -36.76
N THR A 923 -44.44 39.04 -37.86
CA THR A 923 -43.34 40.02 -37.87
C THR A 923 -43.88 41.41 -38.18
N THR A 924 -43.26 42.45 -37.62
CA THR A 924 -43.55 43.83 -37.99
C THR A 924 -42.75 44.27 -39.23
N ASP A 925 -43.38 45.10 -40.05
CA ASP A 925 -42.68 45.81 -41.14
C ASP A 925 -41.73 46.91 -40.60
N ALA A 926 -41.06 47.61 -41.52
CA ALA A 926 -40.16 48.72 -41.21
C ALA A 926 -40.86 49.97 -40.62
N LEU A 927 -42.20 49.97 -40.51
CA LEU A 927 -43.02 51.00 -39.87
C LEU A 927 -43.69 50.51 -38.57
N GLY A 928 -43.40 49.27 -38.15
CA GLY A 928 -43.93 48.66 -36.94
C GLY A 928 -45.29 47.96 -37.11
N ASN A 929 -45.86 47.87 -38.31
CA ASN A 929 -47.16 47.22 -38.52
C ASN A 929 -47.02 45.70 -38.62
N TRP A 930 -47.90 44.94 -37.96
CA TRP A 930 -48.00 43.49 -38.12
C TRP A 930 -49.44 43.06 -38.46
N THR A 931 -49.56 41.87 -39.03
CA THR A 931 -50.84 41.21 -39.36
C THR A 931 -50.73 39.73 -39.00
N PHE A 932 -51.82 39.15 -38.47
CA PHE A 932 -51.88 37.75 -38.04
C PHE A 932 -53.24 37.15 -38.39
N THR A 933 -53.23 35.96 -38.99
CA THR A 933 -54.43 35.18 -39.30
C THR A 933 -54.26 33.79 -38.66
N PRO A 934 -55.16 33.34 -37.77
CA PRO A 934 -55.09 32.01 -37.17
C PRO A 934 -55.04 30.89 -38.21
N LEU A 935 -54.13 29.92 -38.04
CA LEU A 935 -53.98 28.78 -38.94
C LEU A 935 -55.06 27.70 -38.78
N SER A 936 -55.96 27.85 -37.80
CA SER A 936 -57.03 26.90 -37.51
C SER A 936 -58.28 27.65 -37.06
N PRO A 937 -59.48 27.20 -37.47
CA PRO A 937 -60.74 27.77 -37.02
C PRO A 937 -60.83 27.82 -35.50
N ILE A 938 -61.21 29.00 -34.99
CA ILE A 938 -61.57 29.25 -33.60
C ILE A 938 -63.08 29.04 -33.48
N ALA A 939 -63.53 28.54 -32.32
CA ALA A 939 -64.93 28.23 -32.07
C ALA A 939 -65.78 29.49 -31.86
N ASP A 940 -67.11 29.35 -31.93
CA ASP A 940 -68.02 30.46 -31.62
C ASP A 940 -67.90 30.88 -30.14
N GLY A 941 -67.88 32.19 -29.88
CA GLY A 941 -67.69 32.78 -28.55
C GLY A 941 -67.00 34.14 -28.57
N VAL A 942 -66.76 34.71 -27.39
CA VAL A 942 -65.97 35.94 -27.23
C VAL A 942 -64.52 35.58 -26.91
N HIS A 943 -63.59 35.99 -27.76
CA HIS A 943 -62.17 35.66 -27.71
C HIS A 943 -61.32 36.89 -27.38
N PRO A 944 -60.68 36.95 -26.19
CA PRO A 944 -59.82 38.06 -25.78
C PRO A 944 -58.42 37.89 -26.41
N PHE A 945 -58.27 38.34 -27.64
CA PHE A 945 -56.99 38.33 -28.34
C PHE A 945 -56.01 39.32 -27.73
N THR A 946 -54.79 38.85 -27.45
CA THR A 946 -53.68 39.70 -26.99
C THR A 946 -52.44 39.46 -27.83
N ALA A 947 -51.54 40.45 -27.85
CA ALA A 947 -50.26 40.37 -28.53
C ALA A 947 -49.13 40.72 -27.56
N ARG A 948 -48.00 40.02 -27.68
CA ARG A 948 -46.76 40.27 -26.92
C ARG A 948 -45.60 40.38 -27.88
N GLN A 949 -44.79 41.42 -27.75
CA GLN A 949 -43.58 41.55 -28.56
C GLN A 949 -42.51 40.56 -28.09
N LYS A 950 -41.66 40.11 -29.00
CA LYS A 950 -40.55 39.18 -28.78
C LYS A 950 -39.26 39.78 -29.34
N ASP A 951 -38.21 39.83 -28.53
CA ASP A 951 -36.89 40.34 -28.95
C ASP A 951 -36.01 39.23 -29.55
N GLY A 952 -34.77 39.59 -29.95
CA GLY A 952 -33.81 38.65 -30.54
C GLY A 952 -33.35 37.55 -29.57
N ALA A 953 -33.35 37.85 -28.27
CA ALA A 953 -33.04 36.94 -27.17
C ALA A 953 -34.24 36.07 -26.72
N GLY A 954 -35.40 36.22 -27.38
CA GLY A 954 -36.61 35.48 -27.06
C GLY A 954 -37.41 35.98 -25.86
N ASN A 955 -37.04 37.11 -25.21
CA ASN A 955 -37.86 37.69 -24.16
C ASN A 955 -39.24 38.08 -24.72
N LEU A 956 -40.31 37.71 -24.00
CA LEU A 956 -41.66 38.20 -24.29
C LEU A 956 -42.02 39.41 -23.42
N GLY A 957 -42.29 40.55 -24.07
CA GLY A 957 -42.78 41.77 -23.43
C GLY A 957 -44.14 41.59 -22.74
N THR A 958 -44.66 42.64 -22.11
CA THR A 958 -46.01 42.57 -21.51
C THR A 958 -47.09 42.55 -22.60
N ALA A 959 -48.24 41.96 -22.29
CA ALA A 959 -49.36 41.87 -23.23
C ALA A 959 -50.00 43.23 -23.49
N ALA A 960 -50.41 43.42 -24.74
CA ALA A 960 -51.33 44.48 -25.14
C ALA A 960 -52.66 44.39 -24.37
N ILE A 961 -53.43 45.48 -24.37
CA ILE A 961 -54.83 45.45 -23.95
C ILE A 961 -55.58 44.46 -24.87
N PRO A 962 -56.41 43.55 -24.33
CA PRO A 962 -57.12 42.58 -25.16
C PRO A 962 -58.09 43.23 -26.14
N LEU A 963 -58.06 42.76 -27.39
CA LEU A 963 -59.09 42.96 -28.40
C LEU A 963 -60.10 41.81 -28.26
N ASN A 964 -61.35 42.12 -27.90
CA ASN A 964 -62.37 41.08 -27.72
C ASN A 964 -63.14 40.90 -29.02
N ILE A 965 -62.80 39.88 -29.81
CA ILE A 965 -63.54 39.54 -31.03
C ILE A 965 -64.58 38.49 -30.69
N THR A 966 -65.82 38.70 -31.13
CA THR A 966 -66.90 37.72 -31.03
C THR A 966 -66.97 36.95 -32.34
N ILE A 967 -66.76 35.64 -32.28
CA ILE A 967 -66.92 34.74 -33.42
C ILE A 967 -68.31 34.10 -33.30
N ASP A 968 -69.11 34.20 -34.36
CA ASP A 968 -70.37 33.49 -34.51
C ASP A 968 -70.51 32.99 -35.95
N SER A 969 -70.20 31.71 -36.17
CA SER A 969 -70.36 31.02 -37.46
C SER A 969 -71.68 30.26 -37.58
N THR A 970 -72.60 30.42 -36.61
CA THR A 970 -73.82 29.61 -36.50
C THR A 970 -75.04 30.30 -37.13
N ALA A 971 -75.30 29.97 -38.40
CA ALA A 971 -76.45 30.51 -39.13
C ALA A 971 -77.82 30.31 -38.45
N PRO A 972 -78.73 31.31 -38.51
CA PRO A 972 -80.06 31.19 -37.94
C PRO A 972 -80.88 30.12 -38.67
N SER A 973 -81.91 29.60 -38.00
CA SER A 973 -82.84 28.63 -38.59
C SER A 973 -83.60 29.23 -39.79
N ALA A 974 -84.13 28.39 -40.68
CA ALA A 974 -84.94 28.91 -41.79
C ALA A 974 -86.24 29.57 -41.26
N PRO A 975 -86.70 30.69 -41.86
CA PRO A 975 -88.03 31.25 -41.56
C PRO A 975 -89.12 30.18 -41.74
N ALA A 976 -89.88 29.93 -40.67
CA ALA A 976 -90.74 28.75 -40.57
C ALA A 976 -92.01 28.82 -41.47
N ALA A 977 -92.44 30.03 -41.82
CA ALA A 977 -93.54 30.30 -42.72
C ALA A 977 -93.03 30.82 -44.07
N ALA A 978 -93.83 30.67 -45.12
CA ALA A 978 -93.63 31.44 -46.34
C ALA A 978 -93.79 32.95 -46.05
N PRO A 979 -93.14 33.84 -46.82
CA PRO A 979 -93.47 35.26 -46.78
C PRO A 979 -94.95 35.45 -47.15
N ASN A 980 -95.56 36.53 -46.68
CA ASN A 980 -96.94 36.88 -46.97
C ASN A 980 -97.00 38.08 -47.93
N LEU A 981 -98.00 38.10 -48.81
CA LEU A 981 -98.35 39.28 -49.61
C LEU A 981 -99.39 40.07 -48.83
N ILE A 982 -99.13 41.35 -48.53
CA ILE A 982 -100.07 42.11 -47.69
C ILE A 982 -101.38 42.39 -48.43
N ASP A 983 -102.51 42.41 -47.71
CA ASP A 983 -103.87 42.63 -48.25
C ASP A 983 -103.98 43.83 -49.20
N THR A 984 -103.19 44.89 -49.01
CA THR A 984 -103.22 46.10 -49.87
C THR A 984 -102.43 45.96 -51.17
N SER A 985 -101.53 44.97 -51.27
CA SER A 985 -100.78 44.64 -52.48
C SER A 985 -101.30 43.37 -53.17
N ASP A 986 -102.29 42.65 -52.62
CA ASP A 986 -103.01 41.58 -53.31
C ASP A 986 -104.27 42.14 -54.01
N THR A 987 -104.07 42.82 -55.15
CA THR A 987 -105.09 43.70 -55.76
C THR A 987 -106.06 42.99 -56.72
N GLY A 988 -106.00 41.66 -56.81
CA GLY A 988 -106.79 40.83 -57.71
C GLY A 988 -108.26 40.65 -57.31
N ALA A 989 -108.80 39.47 -57.58
CA ALA A 989 -110.20 39.16 -57.29
C ALA A 989 -110.48 38.94 -55.80
N SER A 990 -109.43 38.65 -55.00
CA SER A 990 -109.47 38.47 -53.55
C SER A 990 -108.17 39.03 -52.95
N ASN A 991 -108.23 39.63 -51.76
CA ASN A 991 -107.05 40.07 -51.00
C ASN A 991 -106.30 38.91 -50.30
N THR A 992 -106.45 37.70 -50.83
CA THR A 992 -105.87 36.45 -50.27
C THR A 992 -105.61 35.38 -51.34
N ASP A 993 -105.69 35.72 -52.64
CA ASP A 993 -105.48 34.75 -53.73
C ASP A 993 -104.08 34.83 -54.35
N ASN A 994 -103.25 35.77 -53.89
CA ASN A 994 -101.87 36.01 -54.34
C ASN A 994 -101.78 36.36 -55.83
N VAL A 995 -102.76 37.10 -56.34
CA VAL A 995 -102.83 37.57 -57.71
C VAL A 995 -102.99 39.10 -57.70
N THR A 996 -102.06 39.81 -58.31
CA THR A 996 -101.99 41.27 -58.18
C THR A 996 -101.63 41.99 -59.48
N SER A 997 -102.14 43.21 -59.62
CA SER A 997 -101.71 44.20 -60.60
C SER A 997 -100.67 45.19 -60.06
N ASP A 998 -100.36 45.11 -58.76
CA ASP A 998 -99.22 45.82 -58.15
C ASP A 998 -97.93 45.13 -58.59
N ASN A 999 -97.16 45.81 -59.46
CA ASN A 999 -95.86 45.32 -59.91
C ASN A 999 -94.71 45.64 -58.93
N THR A 1000 -95.00 46.32 -57.82
CA THR A 1000 -94.10 46.54 -56.69
C THR A 1000 -94.72 46.00 -55.39
N PRO A 1001 -95.15 44.72 -55.34
CA PRO A 1001 -95.95 44.19 -54.24
C PRO A 1001 -95.19 44.20 -52.93
N THR A 1002 -95.85 44.62 -51.85
CA THR A 1002 -95.25 44.62 -50.51
C THR A 1002 -95.45 43.26 -49.82
N PHE A 1003 -94.37 42.72 -49.29
CA PHE A 1003 -94.34 41.48 -48.53
C PHE A 1003 -94.10 41.76 -47.04
N ASP A 1004 -94.59 40.87 -46.19
CA ASP A 1004 -94.27 40.84 -44.77
C ASP A 1004 -94.08 39.41 -44.24
N GLY A 1005 -93.59 39.30 -43.01
CA GLY A 1005 -93.40 38.02 -42.36
C GLY A 1005 -92.69 38.11 -41.02
N VAL A 1006 -92.39 36.94 -40.46
CA VAL A 1006 -91.67 36.80 -39.19
C VAL A 1006 -90.37 36.03 -39.43
N ALA A 1007 -89.26 36.62 -39.02
CA ALA A 1007 -87.92 36.04 -39.02
C ALA A 1007 -87.70 35.15 -37.77
N PRO A 1008 -86.78 34.17 -37.83
CA PRO A 1008 -86.35 33.38 -36.68
C PRO A 1008 -85.66 34.26 -35.63
N LEU A 1009 -85.62 33.78 -34.38
CA LEU A 1009 -84.86 34.41 -33.30
C LEU A 1009 -83.36 34.46 -33.68
N GLY A 1010 -82.73 35.61 -33.45
CA GLY A 1010 -81.32 35.88 -33.79
C GLY A 1010 -81.11 36.61 -35.12
N ALA A 1011 -82.13 36.69 -35.98
CA ALA A 1011 -82.03 37.43 -37.23
C ALA A 1011 -82.19 38.95 -37.03
N THR A 1012 -81.25 39.74 -37.54
CA THR A 1012 -81.32 41.22 -37.63
C THR A 1012 -81.92 41.68 -38.96
N MET A 1013 -81.72 40.88 -40.01
CA MET A 1013 -82.11 41.20 -41.39
C MET A 1013 -82.74 39.97 -42.06
N VAL A 1014 -83.47 40.22 -43.14
CA VAL A 1014 -83.89 39.19 -44.10
C VAL A 1014 -83.54 39.59 -45.52
N GLU A 1015 -83.36 38.61 -46.41
CA GLU A 1015 -83.21 38.82 -47.85
C GLU A 1015 -84.30 38.05 -48.61
N LEU A 1016 -85.02 38.75 -49.49
CA LEU A 1016 -86.11 38.18 -50.29
C LEU A 1016 -85.61 37.81 -51.68
N PHE A 1017 -86.10 36.69 -52.21
CA PHE A 1017 -85.71 36.15 -53.51
C PHE A 1017 -86.93 35.79 -54.36
N ALA A 1018 -86.95 36.25 -55.62
CA ALA A 1018 -87.81 35.71 -56.66
C ALA A 1018 -87.06 34.61 -57.43
N GLY A 1019 -87.35 33.35 -57.10
CA GLY A 1019 -86.55 32.21 -57.53
C GLY A 1019 -85.13 32.31 -56.96
N THR A 1020 -84.12 32.53 -57.81
CA THR A 1020 -82.73 32.76 -57.40
C THR A 1020 -82.31 34.23 -57.42
N THR A 1021 -83.19 35.15 -57.83
CA THR A 1021 -82.86 36.57 -57.96
C THR A 1021 -83.19 37.27 -56.65
N SER A 1022 -82.19 37.88 -55.99
CA SER A 1022 -82.44 38.73 -54.82
C SER A 1022 -83.27 39.95 -55.24
N LEU A 1023 -84.32 40.24 -54.48
CA LEU A 1023 -85.15 41.42 -54.60
C LEU A 1023 -84.62 42.57 -53.73
N GLY A 1024 -83.94 42.21 -52.63
CA GLY A 1024 -83.39 43.14 -51.64
C GLY A 1024 -83.49 42.60 -50.22
N LYS A 1025 -82.94 43.37 -49.28
CA LYS A 1025 -82.97 43.08 -47.84
C LYS A 1025 -83.96 43.98 -47.09
N ALA A 1026 -84.49 43.48 -45.98
CA ALA A 1026 -85.28 44.24 -45.01
C ALA A 1026 -84.79 44.00 -43.58
N ALA A 1027 -84.92 45.01 -42.73
CA ALA A 1027 -84.63 44.88 -41.30
C ALA A 1027 -85.73 44.12 -40.56
N VAL A 1028 -85.32 43.38 -39.55
CA VAL A 1028 -86.18 42.66 -38.61
C VAL A 1028 -86.35 43.52 -37.36
N ASP A 1029 -87.59 43.72 -36.91
CA ASP A 1029 -87.87 44.45 -35.68
C ASP A 1029 -87.60 43.61 -34.42
N SER A 1030 -87.59 44.25 -33.25
CA SER A 1030 -87.38 43.58 -31.95
C SER A 1030 -88.39 42.47 -31.59
N SER A 1031 -89.47 42.30 -32.36
CA SER A 1031 -90.48 41.24 -32.23
C SER A 1031 -90.37 40.17 -33.32
N GLY A 1032 -89.37 40.27 -34.20
CA GLY A 1032 -89.11 39.34 -35.30
C GLY A 1032 -89.84 39.69 -36.60
N ASN A 1033 -90.59 40.80 -36.69
CA ASN A 1033 -91.34 41.12 -37.91
C ASN A 1033 -90.47 41.86 -38.92
N TRP A 1034 -90.72 41.66 -40.20
CA TRP A 1034 -90.11 42.42 -41.29
C TRP A 1034 -91.15 42.77 -42.35
N SER A 1035 -90.89 43.82 -43.13
CA SER A 1035 -91.68 44.14 -44.34
C SER A 1035 -90.77 44.68 -45.44
N PHE A 1036 -91.06 44.33 -46.69
CA PHE A 1036 -90.26 44.66 -47.85
C PHE A 1036 -91.12 45.01 -49.07
N THR A 1037 -90.86 46.16 -49.68
CA THR A 1037 -91.43 46.57 -50.96
C THR A 1037 -90.30 46.64 -52.00
N PRO A 1038 -90.33 45.85 -53.10
CA PRO A 1038 -89.35 45.93 -54.17
C PRO A 1038 -89.33 47.33 -54.79
N THR A 1039 -88.14 47.93 -54.91
CA THR A 1039 -87.97 49.25 -55.56
C THR A 1039 -87.96 49.18 -57.09
N THR A 1040 -87.77 47.97 -57.63
CA THR A 1040 -87.83 47.67 -59.07
C THR A 1040 -89.10 46.89 -59.36
N ALA A 1041 -89.89 47.38 -60.32
CA ALA A 1041 -91.11 46.70 -60.74
C ALA A 1041 -90.80 45.31 -61.31
N LEU A 1042 -91.51 44.30 -60.80
CA LEU A 1042 -91.53 42.94 -61.32
C LEU A 1042 -92.38 42.90 -62.60
N ALA A 1043 -91.98 42.08 -63.58
CA ALA A 1043 -92.72 41.93 -64.83
C ALA A 1043 -93.89 40.95 -64.66
N ASP A 1044 -94.87 40.98 -65.57
CA ASP A 1044 -96.02 40.07 -65.50
C ASP A 1044 -95.58 38.60 -65.60
N ASN A 1045 -95.74 37.85 -64.51
CA ASN A 1045 -95.33 36.45 -64.38
C ASN A 1045 -95.86 35.81 -63.09
N THR A 1046 -95.79 34.49 -63.00
CA THR A 1046 -95.89 33.78 -61.72
C THR A 1046 -94.49 33.67 -61.09
N TYR A 1047 -94.35 34.18 -59.86
CA TYR A 1047 -93.10 34.16 -59.10
C TYR A 1047 -93.20 33.24 -57.87
N SER A 1048 -92.10 32.55 -57.58
CA SER A 1048 -91.89 31.84 -56.31
C SER A 1048 -91.02 32.71 -55.40
N ILE A 1049 -91.64 33.37 -54.44
CA ILE A 1049 -90.99 34.26 -53.47
C ILE A 1049 -90.54 33.44 -52.26
N THR A 1050 -89.27 33.54 -51.89
CA THR A 1050 -88.71 32.94 -50.67
C THR A 1050 -87.96 34.00 -49.88
N VAL A 1051 -87.78 33.77 -48.59
CA VAL A 1051 -87.00 34.65 -47.70
C VAL A 1051 -85.93 33.85 -46.97
N LYS A 1052 -84.74 34.44 -46.81
CA LYS A 1052 -83.69 33.95 -45.91
C LYS A 1052 -83.50 34.95 -44.79
N ALA A 1053 -83.18 34.45 -43.59
CA ALA A 1053 -82.79 35.26 -42.45
C ALA A 1053 -81.27 35.45 -42.43
N ILE A 1054 -80.83 36.57 -41.87
CA ILE A 1054 -79.44 36.94 -41.66
C ILE A 1054 -79.31 37.43 -40.20
N ASP A 1055 -78.33 36.92 -39.47
CA ASP A 1055 -78.01 37.38 -38.11
C ASP A 1055 -77.02 38.56 -38.10
N GLU A 1056 -76.68 39.04 -36.90
CA GLU A 1056 -75.83 40.22 -36.69
C GLU A 1056 -74.40 40.01 -37.23
N ALA A 1057 -73.89 38.76 -37.16
CA ALA A 1057 -72.59 38.34 -37.71
C ALA A 1057 -72.63 38.01 -39.21
N GLY A 1058 -73.76 38.21 -39.89
CA GLY A 1058 -73.92 38.03 -41.34
C GLY A 1058 -74.19 36.60 -41.81
N ASN A 1059 -74.36 35.61 -40.92
CA ASN A 1059 -74.67 34.24 -41.32
C ASN A 1059 -76.07 34.14 -41.93
N ILE A 1060 -76.20 33.36 -43.00
CA ILE A 1060 -77.43 33.30 -43.81
C ILE A 1060 -78.14 31.95 -43.63
N SER A 1061 -79.43 31.99 -43.26
CA SER A 1061 -80.27 30.79 -43.11
C SER A 1061 -80.54 30.06 -44.44
N PRO A 1062 -80.99 28.79 -44.39
CA PRO A 1062 -81.72 28.20 -45.50
C PRO A 1062 -82.99 29.00 -45.82
N ALA A 1063 -83.50 28.87 -47.05
CA ALA A 1063 -84.70 29.60 -47.49
C ALA A 1063 -85.98 29.07 -46.84
N SER A 1064 -86.95 29.97 -46.66
CA SER A 1064 -88.33 29.67 -46.26
C SER A 1064 -89.04 28.73 -47.24
N PRO A 1065 -90.20 28.16 -46.86
CA PRO A 1065 -91.19 27.71 -47.82
C PRO A 1065 -91.54 28.83 -48.84
N PRO A 1066 -91.83 28.50 -50.11
CA PRO A 1066 -92.13 29.51 -51.13
C PRO A 1066 -93.58 30.01 -51.06
N LEU A 1067 -93.76 31.31 -51.24
CA LEU A 1067 -95.03 31.92 -51.63
C LEU A 1067 -95.12 31.97 -53.16
N SER A 1068 -96.19 31.43 -53.74
CA SER A 1068 -96.46 31.56 -55.18
C SER A 1068 -97.37 32.76 -55.40
N ILE A 1069 -96.88 33.79 -56.09
CA ILE A 1069 -97.67 34.96 -56.50
C ILE A 1069 -97.81 35.02 -58.02
N THR A 1070 -98.85 35.67 -58.54
CA THR A 1070 -98.96 36.03 -59.96
C THR A 1070 -99.13 37.52 -60.12
N ILE A 1071 -98.25 38.15 -60.88
CA ILE A 1071 -98.31 39.57 -61.23
C ILE A 1071 -98.84 39.71 -62.65
N ASP A 1072 -99.83 40.56 -62.83
CA ASP A 1072 -100.42 40.94 -64.12
C ASP A 1072 -100.92 42.39 -64.06
N ALA A 1073 -100.12 43.32 -64.56
CA ALA A 1073 -100.40 44.76 -64.55
C ALA A 1073 -100.92 45.28 -65.90
N LEU A 1074 -101.29 44.40 -66.84
CA LEU A 1074 -101.68 44.79 -68.20
C LEU A 1074 -103.22 44.82 -68.38
N PRO A 1075 -103.83 46.00 -68.62
CA PRO A 1075 -105.27 46.08 -68.88
C PRO A 1075 -105.68 45.50 -70.24
N PRO A 1076 -106.83 44.78 -70.32
CA PRO A 1076 -107.39 44.30 -71.58
C PRO A 1076 -107.60 45.42 -72.60
N LYS A 1077 -107.19 45.20 -73.85
CA LYS A 1077 -107.43 46.12 -74.94
C LYS A 1077 -108.79 45.85 -75.58
N VAL A 1078 -109.77 46.64 -75.19
CA VAL A 1078 -111.09 46.68 -75.84
C VAL A 1078 -111.17 47.78 -76.91
N THR A 1079 -112.02 47.57 -77.91
CA THR A 1079 -112.35 48.54 -78.97
C THR A 1079 -113.82 48.41 -79.37
N PHE A 1080 -114.43 49.49 -79.83
CA PHE A 1080 -115.77 49.56 -80.43
C PHE A 1080 -115.69 49.76 -81.95
N THR A 1081 -116.71 49.27 -82.67
CA THR A 1081 -116.88 49.54 -84.11
C THR A 1081 -117.91 50.66 -84.31
N PRO A 1082 -117.51 51.88 -84.74
CA PRO A 1082 -118.45 52.98 -84.96
C PRO A 1082 -119.54 52.63 -85.98
N LEU A 1083 -120.75 53.16 -85.75
CA LEU A 1083 -121.95 52.79 -86.51
C LEU A 1083 -122.77 54.03 -86.91
N GLN A 1084 -123.08 54.14 -88.20
CA GLN A 1084 -124.12 55.04 -88.71
C GLN A 1084 -125.29 54.20 -89.21
N THR A 1085 -126.51 54.53 -88.78
CA THR A 1085 -127.71 53.72 -89.05
C THR A 1085 -128.98 54.59 -89.04
N ASN A 1086 -130.09 54.07 -89.55
CA ASN A 1086 -131.43 54.62 -89.34
C ASN A 1086 -132.24 53.85 -88.28
N ASP A 1087 -131.69 52.75 -87.77
CA ASP A 1087 -132.25 51.99 -86.65
C ASP A 1087 -132.01 52.72 -85.32
N SER A 1088 -133.04 52.78 -84.47
CA SER A 1088 -132.93 53.34 -83.12
C SER A 1088 -132.38 52.37 -82.07
N THR A 1089 -132.33 51.06 -82.34
CA THR A 1089 -131.89 50.04 -81.37
C THR A 1089 -130.89 49.03 -81.96
N PRO A 1090 -129.85 49.47 -82.69
CA PRO A 1090 -128.96 48.59 -83.43
C PRO A 1090 -128.15 47.63 -82.55
N ALA A 1091 -127.78 46.49 -83.12
CA ALA A 1091 -126.69 45.65 -82.62
C ALA A 1091 -125.36 46.41 -82.56
N LEU A 1092 -124.58 46.17 -81.51
CA LEU A 1092 -123.28 46.83 -81.27
C LEU A 1092 -122.18 45.78 -81.15
N THR A 1093 -121.01 46.05 -81.73
CA THR A 1093 -119.89 45.08 -81.76
C THR A 1093 -118.53 45.77 -81.63
N GLY A 1094 -117.53 45.00 -81.19
CA GLY A 1094 -116.16 45.46 -81.12
C GLY A 1094 -115.18 44.30 -80.91
N LYS A 1095 -113.89 44.63 -80.76
CA LYS A 1095 -112.84 43.63 -80.46
C LYS A 1095 -112.37 43.74 -79.02
N ILE A 1096 -111.86 42.63 -78.51
CA ILE A 1096 -111.18 42.50 -77.23
C ILE A 1096 -110.06 41.47 -77.37
N ASP A 1097 -108.95 41.62 -76.64
CA ASP A 1097 -107.83 40.67 -76.66
C ASP A 1097 -107.82 39.67 -75.49
N ASP A 1098 -108.35 40.04 -74.31
CA ASP A 1098 -108.63 39.08 -73.23
C ASP A 1098 -109.96 38.32 -73.48
N PRO A 1099 -109.93 36.99 -73.68
CA PRO A 1099 -111.13 36.18 -73.87
C PRO A 1099 -111.98 35.99 -72.61
N ASN A 1100 -111.46 36.31 -71.42
CA ASN A 1100 -112.13 36.14 -70.12
C ASN A 1100 -112.60 37.46 -69.50
N ALA A 1101 -112.13 38.61 -70.00
CA ALA A 1101 -112.51 39.92 -69.48
C ALA A 1101 -114.02 40.18 -69.58
N VAL A 1102 -114.56 40.81 -68.54
CA VAL A 1102 -115.94 41.29 -68.47
C VAL A 1102 -116.03 42.62 -69.22
N VAL A 1103 -116.98 42.73 -70.17
CA VAL A 1103 -117.13 43.91 -71.02
C VAL A 1103 -118.42 44.66 -70.69
N GLU A 1104 -118.26 45.88 -70.18
CA GLU A 1104 -119.35 46.82 -69.94
C GLU A 1104 -119.40 47.90 -71.03
N VAL A 1105 -120.59 48.26 -71.48
CA VAL A 1105 -120.81 49.26 -72.53
C VAL A 1105 -121.79 50.29 -72.04
N LYS A 1106 -121.39 51.56 -72.00
CA LYS A 1106 -122.19 52.67 -71.49
C LYS A 1106 -122.54 53.64 -72.62
N ILE A 1107 -123.84 53.86 -72.83
CA ILE A 1107 -124.39 54.71 -73.91
C ILE A 1107 -125.46 55.61 -73.31
N GLY A 1108 -125.40 56.91 -73.60
CA GLY A 1108 -126.38 57.88 -73.09
C GLY A 1108 -126.53 57.92 -71.57
N GLY A 1109 -125.54 57.42 -70.83
CA GLY A 1109 -125.55 57.31 -69.36
C GLY A 1109 -125.98 55.94 -68.80
N VAL A 1110 -126.55 55.05 -69.62
CA VAL A 1110 -126.99 53.70 -69.21
C VAL A 1110 -125.90 52.67 -69.51
N THR A 1111 -125.59 51.80 -68.55
CA THR A 1111 -124.63 50.70 -68.72
C THR A 1111 -125.35 49.41 -69.12
N TYR A 1112 -124.78 48.71 -70.10
CA TYR A 1112 -125.20 47.41 -70.62
C TYR A 1112 -124.03 46.43 -70.48
N GLN A 1113 -124.33 45.18 -70.13
CA GLN A 1113 -123.34 44.10 -70.18
C GLN A 1113 -123.24 43.58 -71.62
N ALA A 1114 -122.03 43.56 -72.18
CA ALA A 1114 -121.76 42.94 -73.46
C ALA A 1114 -121.33 41.48 -73.28
N THR A 1115 -121.67 40.63 -74.24
CA THR A 1115 -121.17 39.26 -74.27
C THR A 1115 -119.79 39.25 -74.92
N ASN A 1116 -118.73 39.06 -74.13
CA ASN A 1116 -117.43 38.61 -74.65
C ASN A 1116 -117.59 37.19 -75.18
N LYS A 1117 -117.20 36.94 -76.43
CA LYS A 1117 -117.33 35.62 -77.05
C LYS A 1117 -116.12 34.71 -76.85
N GLY A 1118 -115.01 35.24 -76.32
CA GLY A 1118 -113.73 34.54 -76.25
C GLY A 1118 -113.04 34.32 -77.61
N ASP A 1119 -113.63 34.80 -78.71
CA ASP A 1119 -113.10 34.70 -80.08
C ASP A 1119 -112.35 35.96 -80.55
N GLY A 1120 -112.09 36.88 -79.61
CA GLY A 1120 -111.53 38.21 -79.88
C GLY A 1120 -112.57 39.29 -80.21
N THR A 1121 -113.88 38.97 -80.11
CA THR A 1121 -114.97 39.92 -80.29
C THR A 1121 -115.94 39.95 -79.11
N TRP A 1122 -116.57 41.11 -78.91
CA TRP A 1122 -117.70 41.28 -78.00
C TRP A 1122 -118.89 41.87 -78.76
N PHE A 1123 -120.10 41.65 -78.26
CA PHE A 1123 -121.30 42.23 -78.84
C PHE A 1123 -122.43 42.49 -77.83
N ILE A 1124 -123.33 43.39 -78.21
CA ILE A 1124 -124.67 43.53 -77.65
C ILE A 1124 -125.66 43.20 -78.79
N PRO A 1125 -126.64 42.30 -78.58
CA PRO A 1125 -127.59 41.92 -79.62
C PRO A 1125 -128.47 43.09 -80.08
N ASP A 1126 -128.98 42.97 -81.29
CA ASP A 1126 -129.98 43.88 -81.85
C ASP A 1126 -131.22 44.00 -80.95
N ASN A 1127 -131.86 45.18 -80.93
CA ASN A 1127 -133.02 45.48 -80.09
C ASN A 1127 -132.79 45.35 -78.55
N THR A 1128 -131.54 45.24 -78.08
CA THR A 1128 -131.22 45.11 -76.63
C THR A 1128 -131.05 46.46 -75.93
N ILE A 1129 -130.52 47.48 -76.62
CA ILE A 1129 -130.35 48.83 -76.06
C ILE A 1129 -131.67 49.61 -76.09
N ALA A 1130 -131.77 50.66 -75.26
CA ALA A 1130 -132.94 51.53 -75.29
C ALA A 1130 -132.99 52.35 -76.60
N PRO A 1131 -134.18 52.66 -77.17
CA PRO A 1131 -134.30 53.41 -78.41
C PRO A 1131 -133.60 54.78 -78.37
N LEU A 1132 -132.61 54.93 -79.23
CA LEU A 1132 -131.85 56.14 -79.41
C LEU A 1132 -132.65 57.16 -80.26
N PRO A 1133 -132.81 58.42 -79.78
CA PRO A 1133 -133.40 59.49 -80.58
C PRO A 1133 -132.50 59.88 -81.77
N GLU A 1134 -132.97 60.81 -82.59
CA GLU A 1134 -132.21 61.37 -83.71
C GLU A 1134 -130.89 62.02 -83.23
N GLY A 1135 -129.81 61.83 -83.99
CA GLY A 1135 -128.50 62.42 -83.73
C GLY A 1135 -127.45 61.41 -83.30
N GLY A 1136 -126.37 61.91 -82.70
CA GLY A 1136 -125.19 61.10 -82.38
C GLY A 1136 -124.90 60.97 -80.89
N PHE A 1137 -124.48 59.76 -80.50
CA PHE A 1137 -124.24 59.32 -79.13
C PHE A 1137 -122.77 58.95 -78.90
N ASP A 1138 -122.28 59.28 -77.72
CA ASP A 1138 -120.99 58.79 -77.23
C ASP A 1138 -121.17 57.40 -76.59
N ILE A 1139 -120.11 56.61 -76.63
CA ILE A 1139 -120.03 55.28 -76.04
C ILE A 1139 -118.77 55.21 -75.18
N LEU A 1140 -118.85 54.52 -74.05
CA LEU A 1140 -117.70 54.10 -73.27
C LEU A 1140 -117.79 52.59 -73.13
N VAL A 1141 -116.81 51.88 -73.67
CA VAL A 1141 -116.63 50.44 -73.48
C VAL A 1141 -115.50 50.24 -72.49
N THR A 1142 -115.75 49.47 -71.44
CA THR A 1142 -114.75 49.09 -70.43
C THR A 1142 -114.61 47.57 -70.45
N ALA A 1143 -113.39 47.07 -70.51
CA ALA A 1143 -113.09 45.66 -70.33
C ALA A 1143 -112.22 45.48 -69.10
N LYS A 1144 -112.63 44.59 -68.19
CA LYS A 1144 -111.91 44.29 -66.95
C LYS A 1144 -111.53 42.81 -66.89
N ASP A 1145 -110.24 42.53 -66.68
CA ASP A 1145 -109.72 41.17 -66.52
C ASP A 1145 -110.05 40.56 -65.15
N LYS A 1146 -109.46 39.40 -64.85
CA LYS A 1146 -109.60 38.71 -63.56
C LYS A 1146 -108.75 39.34 -62.46
N GLN A 1147 -107.71 40.09 -62.81
CA GLN A 1147 -106.68 40.65 -61.93
C GLN A 1147 -106.96 42.10 -61.52
N GLY A 1148 -108.02 42.69 -62.05
CA GLY A 1148 -108.51 44.01 -61.68
C GLY A 1148 -108.26 45.10 -62.72
N ASN A 1149 -107.37 44.87 -63.68
CA ASN A 1149 -106.99 45.87 -64.66
C ASN A 1149 -108.16 46.16 -65.60
N SER A 1150 -108.35 47.44 -65.94
CA SER A 1150 -109.47 47.89 -66.77
C SER A 1150 -108.97 48.72 -67.95
N GLY A 1151 -109.18 48.22 -69.17
CA GLY A 1151 -108.97 49.00 -70.39
C GLY A 1151 -110.28 49.59 -70.90
N ILE A 1152 -110.18 50.71 -71.62
CA ILE A 1152 -111.33 51.48 -72.08
C ILE A 1152 -111.21 51.89 -73.56
N ASP A 1153 -112.34 51.96 -74.25
CA ASP A 1153 -112.49 52.67 -75.52
C ASP A 1153 -113.69 53.62 -75.45
N ASN A 1154 -113.50 54.86 -75.92
CA ASN A 1154 -114.53 55.89 -76.01
C ASN A 1154 -115.15 56.02 -77.42
N GLY A 1155 -114.88 55.04 -78.31
CA GLY A 1155 -115.44 54.98 -79.66
C GLY A 1155 -114.89 56.02 -80.65
N GLY A 1156 -113.74 56.62 -80.33
CA GLY A 1156 -113.05 57.61 -81.17
C GLY A 1156 -111.89 56.97 -81.94
N SER A 1157 -111.81 57.21 -83.25
CA SER A 1157 -110.65 56.80 -84.04
C SER A 1157 -109.40 57.56 -83.61
N GLY A 1158 -108.34 56.82 -83.26
CA GLY A 1158 -107.11 57.42 -82.76
C GLY A 1158 -106.29 58.13 -83.82
N ALA A 1159 -106.25 59.47 -83.78
CA ALA A 1159 -105.11 60.31 -84.17
C ALA A 1159 -105.31 61.73 -83.63
N GLY A 1160 -104.30 62.33 -82.99
CA GLY A 1160 -104.41 63.65 -82.38
C GLY A 1160 -104.63 64.78 -83.39
N GLY A 1161 -105.77 65.47 -83.30
CA GLY A 1161 -106.08 66.68 -84.08
C GLY A 1161 -107.32 67.37 -83.51
N ALA A 1162 -107.21 68.66 -83.19
CA ALA A 1162 -108.28 69.38 -82.49
C ALA A 1162 -109.46 69.74 -83.42
N GLY A 1163 -110.69 69.49 -82.94
CA GLY A 1163 -111.91 70.12 -83.49
C GLY A 1163 -112.86 69.21 -84.29
N GLY A 1164 -113.39 68.16 -83.67
CA GLY A 1164 -114.54 67.43 -84.23
C GLY A 1164 -115.01 66.27 -83.34
N THR A 1165 -116.20 66.38 -82.74
CA THR A 1165 -116.83 65.26 -82.02
C THR A 1165 -117.55 64.33 -82.99
N THR A 1166 -116.82 63.39 -83.60
CA THR A 1166 -117.45 62.25 -84.28
C THR A 1166 -118.11 61.36 -83.24
N LYS A 1167 -119.45 61.37 -83.22
CA LYS A 1167 -120.26 60.51 -82.34
C LYS A 1167 -120.14 59.06 -82.81
N ALA A 1168 -119.85 58.16 -81.87
CA ALA A 1168 -119.51 56.77 -82.17
C ALA A 1168 -120.71 55.96 -82.72
N ILE A 1169 -121.93 56.32 -82.31
CA ILE A 1169 -123.18 55.87 -82.93
C ILE A 1169 -123.91 57.11 -83.46
N THR A 1170 -124.33 57.11 -84.73
CA THR A 1170 -125.16 58.18 -85.31
C THR A 1170 -126.43 57.59 -85.91
N VAL A 1171 -127.59 58.09 -85.47
CA VAL A 1171 -128.92 57.70 -85.93
C VAL A 1171 -129.51 58.84 -86.76
N ASP A 1172 -129.82 58.56 -88.03
CA ASP A 1172 -130.44 59.49 -88.98
C ASP A 1172 -131.73 58.91 -89.57
N LYS A 1173 -132.84 59.64 -89.44
CA LYS A 1173 -134.19 59.25 -89.85
C LYS A 1173 -134.79 60.23 -90.87
N THR A 1174 -134.00 61.15 -91.42
CA THR A 1174 -134.47 62.19 -92.36
C THR A 1174 -134.50 61.67 -93.80
N ALA A 1175 -135.37 62.22 -94.65
CA ALA A 1175 -135.55 61.80 -96.05
C ALA A 1175 -135.23 62.93 -97.06
N PRO A 1176 -134.61 62.63 -98.21
CA PRO A 1176 -134.13 63.62 -99.19
C PRO A 1176 -135.23 64.35 -99.97
N THR A 1177 -134.93 65.56 -100.47
CA THR A 1177 -135.84 66.38 -101.30
C THR A 1177 -135.13 66.96 -102.54
N GLY A 1178 -135.86 67.47 -103.55
CA GLY A 1178 -135.25 67.96 -104.81
C GLY A 1178 -136.04 69.03 -105.57
N ALA A 1179 -135.36 69.75 -106.47
CA ALA A 1179 -135.87 70.95 -107.16
C ALA A 1179 -135.55 71.00 -108.67
N ILE A 1180 -136.42 71.65 -109.46
CA ILE A 1180 -136.31 71.80 -110.93
C ILE A 1180 -135.41 73.00 -111.28
N LEU A 1181 -134.42 72.79 -112.17
CA LEU A 1181 -133.35 73.78 -112.45
C LEU A 1181 -133.49 74.56 -113.77
N THR A 1182 -134.12 74.02 -114.82
CA THR A 1182 -134.39 74.76 -116.07
C THR A 1182 -135.34 74.00 -117.01
N VAL A 1183 -136.05 74.73 -117.88
CA VAL A 1183 -136.78 74.20 -119.04
C VAL A 1183 -136.41 75.04 -120.26
N THR A 1184 -135.86 74.41 -121.30
CA THR A 1184 -135.44 75.11 -122.53
C THR A 1184 -136.16 74.55 -123.76
N PRO A 1185 -136.98 75.35 -124.46
CA PRO A 1185 -137.58 74.94 -125.74
C PRO A 1185 -136.61 75.19 -126.90
N THR A 1186 -136.25 74.15 -127.64
CA THR A 1186 -135.54 74.27 -128.92
C THR A 1186 -136.53 74.33 -130.09
N GLN A 1187 -136.20 75.06 -131.17
CA GLN A 1187 -136.97 75.07 -132.43
C GLN A 1187 -136.80 73.74 -133.20
N ALA A 1188 -137.18 72.62 -132.58
CA ALA A 1188 -137.39 71.31 -133.21
C ALA A 1188 -138.11 70.31 -132.26
N GLY A 1189 -139.08 70.76 -131.45
CA GLY A 1189 -140.09 69.88 -130.87
C GLY A 1189 -139.67 68.96 -129.70
N VAL A 1190 -138.56 69.23 -129.00
CA VAL A 1190 -138.17 68.49 -127.78
C VAL A 1190 -137.87 69.48 -126.65
N ASN A 1191 -138.41 69.20 -125.46
CA ASN A 1191 -138.11 69.90 -124.21
C ASN A 1191 -137.31 68.98 -123.27
N THR A 1192 -136.38 69.54 -122.51
CA THR A 1192 -135.66 68.82 -121.44
C THR A 1192 -135.93 69.50 -120.10
N VAL A 1193 -136.07 68.69 -119.04
CA VAL A 1193 -136.22 69.13 -117.64
C VAL A 1193 -135.09 68.50 -116.83
N ALA A 1194 -134.42 69.28 -115.99
CA ALA A 1194 -133.39 68.82 -115.06
C ALA A 1194 -133.82 69.06 -113.61
N ILE A 1195 -133.57 68.08 -112.74
CA ILE A 1195 -133.90 68.07 -111.30
C ILE A 1195 -132.63 67.69 -110.53
N GLN A 1196 -132.40 68.34 -109.38
CA GLN A 1196 -131.29 68.01 -108.47
C GLN A 1196 -131.84 67.81 -107.05
N PHE A 1197 -131.33 66.80 -106.35
CA PHE A 1197 -131.66 66.50 -104.96
C PHE A 1197 -130.71 67.20 -103.97
N THR A 1198 -131.14 67.35 -102.73
CA THR A 1198 -130.36 67.99 -101.64
C THR A 1198 -129.16 67.18 -101.19
N GLU A 1199 -129.18 65.86 -101.43
CA GLU A 1199 -128.16 64.90 -101.03
C GLU A 1199 -128.21 63.65 -101.94
N PRO A 1200 -127.18 62.76 -101.92
CA PRO A 1200 -127.12 61.61 -102.81
C PRO A 1200 -128.23 60.58 -102.54
N VAL A 1201 -129.15 60.42 -103.50
CA VAL A 1201 -130.25 59.45 -103.40
C VAL A 1201 -129.92 58.16 -104.17
N THR A 1202 -129.75 57.04 -103.48
CA THR A 1202 -129.62 55.72 -104.10
C THR A 1202 -130.99 55.08 -104.34
N ASN A 1203 -131.22 54.52 -105.54
CA ASN A 1203 -132.44 53.83 -105.97
C ASN A 1203 -133.71 54.70 -106.20
N PHE A 1204 -133.56 55.93 -106.73
CA PHE A 1204 -134.69 56.79 -107.10
C PHE A 1204 -135.49 56.26 -108.31
N ASP A 1205 -136.83 56.22 -108.24
CA ASP A 1205 -137.74 55.83 -109.33
C ASP A 1205 -138.30 57.06 -110.07
N VAL A 1206 -138.23 57.05 -111.40
CA VAL A 1206 -138.67 58.17 -112.25
C VAL A 1206 -140.19 58.28 -112.39
N SER A 1207 -140.96 57.25 -112.00
CA SER A 1207 -142.42 57.26 -112.06
C SER A 1207 -143.07 58.16 -111.01
N ASP A 1208 -142.33 58.58 -109.98
CA ASP A 1208 -142.77 59.53 -108.95
C ASP A 1208 -142.82 61.00 -109.44
N LEU A 1209 -142.36 61.29 -110.66
CA LEU A 1209 -142.38 62.65 -111.23
C LEU A 1209 -143.68 62.95 -111.99
N GLN A 1210 -144.41 63.97 -111.55
CA GLN A 1210 -145.55 64.53 -112.29
C GLN A 1210 -145.25 65.92 -112.87
N LEU A 1211 -145.67 66.14 -114.11
CA LEU A 1211 -145.49 67.39 -114.85
C LEU A 1211 -146.84 67.93 -115.33
N SER A 1212 -147.15 69.16 -114.94
CA SER A 1212 -148.28 69.96 -115.44
C SER A 1212 -147.78 71.09 -116.34
N ARG A 1213 -148.62 71.56 -117.25
CA ARG A 1213 -148.44 72.84 -117.95
C ARG A 1213 -149.46 73.83 -117.42
N SER A 1214 -149.02 75.03 -117.07
CA SER A 1214 -149.92 76.14 -116.77
C SER A 1214 -150.05 77.03 -118.00
N GLN A 1215 -151.27 77.30 -118.43
CA GLN A 1215 -151.57 78.35 -119.40
C GLN A 1215 -152.72 79.18 -118.82
N ASP A 1216 -152.52 80.50 -118.74
CA ASP A 1216 -153.47 81.47 -118.16
C ASP A 1216 -153.96 81.11 -116.75
N GLY A 1217 -153.10 80.51 -115.93
CA GLY A 1217 -153.34 80.20 -114.52
C GLY A 1217 -154.07 78.87 -114.25
N VAL A 1218 -154.38 78.08 -115.28
CA VAL A 1218 -154.97 76.74 -115.12
C VAL A 1218 -153.91 75.69 -115.44
N GLU A 1219 -153.57 74.88 -114.44
CA GLU A 1219 -152.69 73.72 -114.63
C GLU A 1219 -153.43 72.55 -115.28
N THR A 1220 -152.89 72.08 -116.40
CA THR A 1220 -153.33 70.85 -117.07
C THR A 1220 -152.19 69.82 -117.02
N PRO A 1221 -152.40 68.63 -116.44
CA PRO A 1221 -151.39 67.58 -116.42
C PRO A 1221 -150.93 67.20 -117.83
N VAL A 1222 -149.61 67.14 -118.06
CA VAL A 1222 -149.02 66.72 -119.33
C VAL A 1222 -148.71 65.23 -119.24
N SER A 1223 -149.56 64.40 -119.83
CA SER A 1223 -149.27 62.98 -119.96
C SER A 1223 -148.07 62.77 -120.91
N LEU A 1224 -147.00 62.19 -120.38
CA LEU A 1224 -145.79 61.82 -121.14
C LEU A 1224 -145.92 60.47 -121.87
N ALA A 1225 -147.09 59.84 -121.82
CA ALA A 1225 -147.33 58.54 -122.45
C ALA A 1225 -147.28 58.62 -123.99
N GLY A 1226 -146.21 58.09 -124.58
CA GLY A 1226 -146.05 57.93 -126.03
C GLY A 1226 -144.83 58.63 -126.65
N GLN A 1227 -144.03 59.37 -125.87
CA GLN A 1227 -142.78 59.99 -126.32
C GLN A 1227 -141.57 59.17 -125.85
N ASN A 1228 -140.59 58.94 -126.74
CA ASN A 1228 -139.33 58.23 -126.45
C ASN A 1228 -138.46 59.02 -125.46
N SER A 1229 -138.79 58.96 -124.18
CA SER A 1229 -138.13 59.69 -123.10
C SER A 1229 -136.88 58.93 -122.65
N ARG A 1230 -135.70 59.54 -122.80
CA ARG A 1230 -134.42 58.98 -122.36
C ARG A 1230 -133.85 59.87 -121.27
N VAL A 1231 -133.73 59.34 -120.05
CA VAL A 1231 -133.01 60.02 -118.97
C VAL A 1231 -131.52 59.87 -119.21
N GLN A 1232 -130.79 60.98 -119.19
CA GLN A 1232 -129.34 61.01 -119.24
C GLN A 1232 -128.84 61.69 -117.96
N THR A 1233 -128.46 60.90 -116.97
CA THR A 1233 -127.87 61.40 -115.73
C THR A 1233 -126.47 61.96 -115.99
N GLY A 1234 -126.18 63.13 -115.43
CA GLY A 1234 -124.96 63.89 -115.73
C GLY A 1234 -124.41 64.61 -114.51
N ALA A 1235 -123.75 63.85 -113.62
CA ALA A 1235 -122.89 64.34 -112.54
C ALA A 1235 -121.58 63.52 -112.65
N LYS A 1236 -120.38 64.08 -112.85
CA LYS A 1236 -119.61 65.01 -112.01
C LYS A 1236 -119.59 64.58 -110.53
N PRO A 1237 -118.44 64.13 -109.99
CA PRO A 1237 -118.34 63.80 -108.57
C PRO A 1237 -118.74 64.99 -107.68
N GLY A 1238 -119.66 64.77 -106.74
CA GLY A 1238 -120.04 65.74 -105.71
C GLY A 1238 -121.51 66.19 -105.69
N HIS A 1239 -122.38 65.68 -106.57
CA HIS A 1239 -123.83 65.90 -106.56
C HIS A 1239 -124.59 64.65 -107.01
#